data_AF-A0A1V4Y8Q1-F1
#
_entry.id   AF-A0A1V4Y8Q1-F1
#
_cell.length_a   1.000
_cell.length_b   1.000
_cell.length_c   1.000
_cell.angle_alpha   90.00
_cell.angle_beta   90.00
_cell.angle_gamma   90.00
#
_symmetry.space_group_name_H-M   'P 1'
#
loop_
_entity.id
_entity.type
_entity.pdbx_description
1 polymer ?
#
loop_
_entity_poly.entity_id
_entity_poly.type
_entity_poly.pdbx_seq_one_letter_code
_entity_poly.pdbx_strand_id
1 'polypeptide(L)'
;MTENSSVKEKEKKEELENIHKNKEGTTLQETIENRVIDELDTLQQKEMDTSENKNLIDDEKKELDVSEVSIYRPRIKKQTIGSQIDQIPPAMKGSAPKPAEEFILENKKEQNDAVAEIFKTGEGAESLLKDIEILVPRSPKFGMSRNIEEQIRNETDTEKEHFSDLPNAENKMPFPEQAPNISFENSTHLQEITSETSTHVAKENIEKVASEKTIKSSAITNEIEKENYVHALDIEKEVLGKTDPIECNITEGGLKRKPSVIEKIRSLFQQEEKEIERYDPLIHGEISHFSGLEGYQEVERYWINEPYAFVVILYNAERNDHLYYVVEPEMTDFEKVFLTEIKDRLRDVLLVEKVNEDGDKEKILDMKIASIVKDYSIEVTPAMLAKVSYYIKRDFIWFNKIDPLMHDDSIEDVSGNGHDLPIFLYHRKHTNIATNIVFQEEELNSFIIQIAQRSGKHISVAEPMIDAAMPDGSRIQMTLGTCVTAHGSTFTIRKFSDVPITPVDLIKWGTFSAESMAYLWLCIENNKSLIYAGGTASGKTSSLNAVSLFIPEKAKIITLEDTRELKLPHPNWIPSVTRDSFTADERGAVDMYDLLKAALRQRPEYLLVGEVRGKEALTLFQAMSTGHTTFSTMHADSVASAIHRLENPPISVPRTMIQALDIMSIQSQTYTKGKRVRRNIKLVEITDIDPNTRNIRTNDIFVWDSERDMFIRTGESKALMDIRLRRGWTSSKVDQELRNRKRILEYMVKNNYTDFKEISDTINSYQSTPEKLLKKLNLE
;
A
#
# COMPACT_ATOMS: atom_id res chain seq x y z
N MET A 1 40.71 52.23 34.14
CA MET A 1 39.69 51.40 34.83
C MET A 1 40.02 49.95 34.55
N THR A 2 41.03 49.41 35.22
CA THR A 2 41.78 48.22 34.75
C THR A 2 42.32 47.38 35.91
N GLU A 3 41.59 47.35 37.03
CA GLU A 3 41.94 46.58 38.25
C GLU A 3 40.78 45.70 38.77
N ASN A 4 39.56 45.82 38.22
CA ASN A 4 38.36 45.10 38.70
C ASN A 4 38.01 43.80 37.94
N SER A 5 38.83 43.37 36.96
CA SER A 5 38.64 42.10 36.25
C SER A 5 39.41 40.94 36.89
N SER A 6 40.69 41.17 37.20
CA SER A 6 41.62 40.14 37.72
C SER A 6 41.29 39.64 39.13
N VAL A 7 40.54 40.40 39.92
CA VAL A 7 40.03 39.96 41.24
C VAL A 7 38.91 38.94 41.06
N LYS A 8 37.92 39.24 40.21
CA LYS A 8 36.75 38.37 39.99
C LYS A 8 37.09 37.05 39.28
N GLU A 9 38.15 37.01 38.48
CA GLU A 9 38.67 35.76 37.90
C GLU A 9 39.43 34.89 38.93
N LYS A 10 40.00 35.48 39.99
CA LYS A 10 40.57 34.72 41.11
C LYS A 10 39.48 34.17 42.02
N GLU A 11 38.53 35.00 42.43
CA GLU A 11 37.42 34.60 43.30
C GLU A 11 36.66 33.40 42.70
N LYS A 12 36.31 33.46 41.39
CA LYS A 12 35.68 32.32 40.70
C LYS A 12 36.56 31.08 40.57
N LYS A 13 37.88 31.20 40.56
CA LYS A 13 38.78 30.03 40.56
C LYS A 13 38.87 29.37 41.92
N GLU A 14 38.99 30.15 42.99
CA GLU A 14 39.00 29.64 44.36
C GLU A 14 37.63 29.04 44.74
N GLU A 15 36.53 29.59 44.23
CA GLU A 15 35.18 29.01 44.37
C GLU A 15 35.05 27.65 43.65
N LEU A 16 35.54 27.54 42.41
CA LEU A 16 35.54 26.27 41.66
C LEU A 16 36.51 25.22 42.24
N GLU A 17 37.70 25.60 42.70
CA GLU A 17 38.65 24.68 43.33
C GLU A 17 38.18 24.17 44.71
N ASN A 18 37.38 24.96 45.44
CA ASN A 18 36.74 24.49 46.68
C ASN A 18 35.56 23.53 46.40
N ILE A 19 34.78 23.77 45.33
CA ILE A 19 33.72 22.84 44.88
C ILE A 19 34.31 21.48 44.45
N HIS A 20 35.54 21.45 43.95
CA HIS A 20 36.26 20.21 43.60
C HIS A 20 36.98 19.51 44.77
N LYS A 21 36.98 20.08 46.00
CA LYS A 21 37.66 19.47 47.18
C LYS A 21 36.72 18.89 48.25
N ASN A 22 35.40 18.99 48.07
CA ASN A 22 34.39 18.49 49.02
C ASN A 22 33.40 17.49 48.40
N LYS A 23 33.88 16.59 47.53
CA LYS A 23 33.11 15.47 46.97
C LYS A 23 33.90 14.15 46.87
N GLU A 24 34.50 13.75 47.98
CA GLU A 24 34.85 12.34 48.22
C GLU A 24 33.92 11.79 49.31
N GLY A 25 32.99 10.90 48.93
CA GLY A 25 31.99 10.33 49.85
C GLY A 25 30.77 9.81 49.11
N THR A 26 30.68 8.48 48.96
CA THR A 26 29.61 7.70 48.31
C THR A 26 29.26 8.11 46.87
N THR A 27 29.55 7.22 45.92
CA THR A 27 29.20 7.44 44.51
C THR A 27 27.72 7.15 44.25
N LEU A 28 27.14 7.84 43.25
CA LEU A 28 25.73 7.65 42.85
C LEU A 28 25.42 6.18 42.49
N GLN A 29 26.44 5.45 42.03
CA GLN A 29 26.36 4.05 41.64
C GLN A 29 26.13 3.11 42.84
N GLU A 30 26.79 3.36 43.98
CA GLU A 30 26.51 2.63 45.24
C GLU A 30 25.10 2.92 45.75
N THR A 31 24.56 4.11 45.50
CA THR A 31 23.18 4.46 45.89
C THR A 31 22.15 3.73 45.03
N ILE A 32 22.48 3.44 43.76
CA ILE A 32 21.63 2.65 42.85
C ILE A 32 21.74 1.15 43.14
N GLU A 33 22.96 0.61 43.33
CA GLU A 33 23.17 -0.81 43.61
C GLU A 33 22.48 -1.25 44.91
N ASN A 34 22.57 -0.47 45.99
CA ASN A 34 21.86 -0.80 47.25
C ASN A 34 20.33 -0.73 47.09
N ARG A 35 19.81 0.23 46.32
CA ARG A 35 18.36 0.39 46.12
C ARG A 35 17.74 -0.74 45.29
N VAL A 36 18.49 -1.26 44.31
CA VAL A 36 18.09 -2.46 43.54
C VAL A 36 18.13 -3.72 44.42
N ILE A 37 19.03 -3.78 45.42
CA ILE A 37 19.06 -4.89 46.39
C ILE A 37 17.82 -4.83 47.31
N ASP A 38 17.47 -3.66 47.86
CA ASP A 38 16.27 -3.48 48.69
C ASP A 38 14.97 -3.83 47.94
N GLU A 39 14.87 -3.49 46.64
CA GLU A 39 13.73 -3.86 45.79
C GLU A 39 13.69 -5.36 45.46
N LEU A 40 14.83 -6.04 45.35
CA LEU A 40 14.88 -7.50 45.13
C LEU A 40 14.52 -8.29 46.40
N ASP A 41 15.00 -7.88 47.58
CA ASP A 41 14.65 -8.55 48.84
C ASP A 41 13.15 -8.38 49.18
N THR A 42 12.57 -7.20 48.89
CA THR A 42 11.11 -6.99 49.06
C THR A 42 10.25 -7.71 48.03
N LEU A 43 10.79 -8.05 46.85
CA LEU A 43 10.12 -8.96 45.92
C LEU A 43 10.19 -10.42 46.39
N GLN A 44 11.33 -10.90 46.89
CA GLN A 44 11.45 -12.28 47.40
C GLN A 44 10.55 -12.53 48.63
N GLN A 45 10.40 -11.54 49.51
CA GLN A 45 9.46 -11.65 50.64
C GLN A 45 8.00 -11.73 50.17
N LYS A 46 7.61 -11.01 49.12
CA LYS A 46 6.27 -11.13 48.52
C LYS A 46 6.01 -12.50 47.89
N GLU A 47 6.99 -13.10 47.23
CA GLU A 47 6.83 -14.46 46.68
C GLU A 47 6.66 -15.49 47.82
N MET A 48 7.41 -15.37 48.91
CA MET A 48 7.25 -16.24 50.09
C MET A 48 5.84 -16.15 50.71
N ASP A 49 5.32 -14.95 50.98
CA ASP A 49 4.00 -14.76 51.59
C ASP A 49 2.84 -15.34 50.74
N THR A 50 3.01 -15.44 49.42
CA THR A 50 2.00 -16.05 48.54
C THR A 50 1.94 -17.59 48.59
N SER A 51 2.89 -18.25 49.27
CA SER A 51 3.04 -19.71 49.23
C SER A 51 2.28 -20.49 50.31
N GLU A 52 1.90 -19.87 51.44
CA GLU A 52 1.28 -20.61 52.57
C GLU A 52 -0.22 -20.95 52.38
N ASN A 53 -0.89 -20.43 51.34
CA ASN A 53 -2.35 -20.40 51.30
C ASN A 53 -3.00 -21.18 50.14
N LYS A 54 -2.68 -22.48 50.00
CA LYS A 54 -3.50 -23.49 49.28
C LYS A 54 -3.12 -24.93 49.62
N ASN A 55 -3.81 -25.49 50.61
CA ASN A 55 -3.86 -26.93 50.88
C ASN A 55 -5.31 -27.33 51.14
N LEU A 56 -5.96 -28.06 50.22
CA LEU A 56 -7.24 -28.77 50.42
C LEU A 56 -7.59 -29.62 49.17
N ILE A 57 -7.44 -30.94 49.30
CA ILE A 57 -8.19 -32.02 48.62
C ILE A 57 -8.00 -32.20 47.09
N ASP A 58 -7.20 -33.22 46.74
CA ASP A 58 -7.50 -34.43 45.92
C ASP A 58 -8.73 -34.42 44.97
N ASP A 59 -8.82 -35.22 43.89
CA ASP A 59 -8.10 -36.46 43.54
C ASP A 59 -8.22 -36.73 42.02
N GLU A 60 -7.11 -36.98 41.33
CA GLU A 60 -6.97 -38.07 40.34
C GLU A 60 -5.51 -38.16 39.84
N LYS A 61 -5.04 -39.38 39.52
CA LYS A 61 -3.61 -39.67 39.34
C LYS A 61 -3.31 -40.21 37.94
N LYS A 62 -2.15 -39.82 37.37
CA LYS A 62 -0.99 -40.73 37.29
C LYS A 62 0.30 -40.12 36.71
N GLU A 63 1.37 -40.29 37.50
CA GLU A 63 2.70 -40.77 37.09
C GLU A 63 3.39 -40.14 35.87
N LEU A 64 4.27 -39.16 36.13
CA LEU A 64 5.57 -39.05 35.46
C LEU A 64 6.66 -38.80 36.51
N ASP A 65 7.87 -39.30 36.23
CA ASP A 65 8.93 -39.51 37.23
C ASP A 65 9.80 -38.26 37.49
N VAL A 66 10.46 -38.20 38.65
CA VAL A 66 11.19 -37.01 39.14
C VAL A 66 12.64 -37.34 39.47
N SER A 67 13.60 -36.68 38.82
CA SER A 67 14.98 -36.59 39.31
C SER A 67 15.70 -35.28 38.92
N GLU A 68 16.24 -34.63 39.96
CA GLU A 68 17.36 -33.67 39.98
C GLU A 68 17.35 -32.43 39.06
N VAL A 69 16.79 -31.34 39.61
CA VAL A 69 17.17 -29.96 39.24
C VAL A 69 18.59 -29.66 39.74
N SER A 70 19.45 -29.08 38.90
CA SER A 70 20.70 -28.45 39.35
C SER A 70 20.86 -27.04 38.77
N ILE A 71 21.19 -26.08 39.65
CA ILE A 71 21.26 -24.65 39.33
C ILE A 71 22.71 -24.27 39.01
N TYR A 72 22.97 -23.58 37.90
CA TYR A 72 24.30 -23.06 37.58
C TYR A 72 24.30 -21.55 37.28
N ARG A 73 24.99 -20.79 38.15
CA ARG A 73 25.24 -19.34 37.98
C ARG A 73 26.58 -19.12 37.26
N PRO A 74 26.67 -18.25 36.24
CA PRO A 74 27.95 -17.73 35.77
C PRO A 74 28.64 -16.90 36.86
N ARG A 75 29.94 -17.13 37.10
CA ARG A 75 30.75 -16.35 38.05
C ARG A 75 31.44 -15.19 37.36
N ILE A 76 31.22 -13.96 37.84
CA ILE A 76 32.06 -12.81 37.51
C ILE A 76 33.45 -13.02 38.14
N LYS A 77 34.51 -12.75 37.37
CA LYS A 77 35.87 -12.53 37.92
C LYS A 77 36.31 -11.10 37.58
N LYS A 78 36.48 -10.26 38.61
CA LYS A 78 37.23 -9.00 38.49
C LYS A 78 38.73 -9.30 38.42
N GLN A 79 39.45 -8.57 37.57
CA GLN A 79 40.88 -8.33 37.77
C GLN A 79 41.25 -6.96 37.18
N THR A 80 41.96 -6.13 37.95
CA THR A 80 42.19 -4.72 37.62
C THR A 80 43.63 -4.32 37.91
N ILE A 81 44.40 -4.02 36.86
CA ILE A 81 45.73 -3.39 36.85
C ILE A 81 45.85 -2.63 35.52
N GLY A 82 46.39 -1.41 35.39
CA GLY A 82 46.76 -0.45 36.44
C GLY A 82 47.88 0.53 36.02
N SER A 83 47.54 1.83 35.92
CA SER A 83 48.44 3.02 35.91
C SER A 83 49.22 3.42 34.64
N GLN A 84 49.70 4.68 34.67
CA GLN A 84 50.55 5.44 33.71
C GLN A 84 49.83 5.95 32.43
N ILE A 85 49.49 7.23 32.20
CA ILE A 85 49.99 8.60 32.52
C ILE A 85 50.74 9.26 31.34
N ASP A 86 50.12 10.35 30.84
CA ASP A 86 50.61 11.54 30.14
C ASP A 86 51.93 11.55 29.34
N GLN A 87 51.82 11.88 28.04
CA GLN A 87 52.50 13.07 27.46
C GLN A 87 52.00 13.43 26.05
N ILE A 88 51.45 14.64 25.87
CA ILE A 88 51.28 15.31 24.56
C ILE A 88 51.64 16.80 24.72
N PRO A 89 52.60 17.36 23.96
CA PRO A 89 52.94 18.78 23.99
C PRO A 89 52.01 19.64 23.09
N PRO A 90 51.85 20.95 23.37
CA PRO A 90 50.77 21.74 22.76
C PRO A 90 51.14 22.57 21.51
N ALA A 91 50.13 22.70 20.65
CA ALA A 91 49.81 23.84 19.76
C ALA A 91 50.76 24.26 18.60
N MET A 92 50.15 24.46 17.43
CA MET A 92 50.30 25.65 16.57
C MET A 92 49.00 25.83 15.74
N LYS A 93 48.77 27.01 15.17
CA LYS A 93 47.52 27.40 14.47
C LYS A 93 47.69 27.45 12.94
N GLY A 94 46.66 27.07 12.19
CA GLY A 94 46.32 27.71 10.91
C GLY A 94 46.27 26.83 9.66
N SER A 95 45.61 27.38 8.62
CA SER A 95 45.32 26.79 7.30
C SER A 95 44.27 25.66 7.26
N ALA A 96 43.71 25.43 6.07
CA ALA A 96 42.43 24.73 5.84
C ALA A 96 42.63 23.29 5.29
N PRO A 97 41.66 22.38 5.49
CA PRO A 97 41.73 21.01 4.99
C PRO A 97 41.58 20.92 3.46
N LYS A 98 42.31 19.97 2.85
CA LYS A 98 42.05 19.44 1.51
C LYS A 98 41.14 18.19 1.58
N PRO A 99 40.51 17.75 0.48
CA PRO A 99 39.63 16.57 0.45
C PRO A 99 40.38 15.24 0.70
N ALA A 100 39.66 14.24 1.19
CA ALA A 100 40.20 12.97 1.69
C ALA A 100 40.36 11.86 0.63
N GLU A 101 40.76 12.19 -0.61
CA GLU A 101 40.80 11.22 -1.72
C GLU A 101 42.16 10.54 -1.94
N GLU A 102 43.28 11.20 -1.63
CA GLU A 102 44.63 10.63 -1.88
C GLU A 102 44.96 9.43 -0.95
N PHE A 103 44.52 9.46 0.32
CA PHE A 103 44.86 8.45 1.33
C PHE A 103 44.22 7.05 1.09
N ILE A 104 43.21 6.98 0.22
CA ILE A 104 42.48 5.75 -0.10
C ILE A 104 43.10 5.02 -1.30
N LEU A 105 43.89 5.70 -2.14
CA LEU A 105 44.49 5.09 -3.34
C LEU A 105 45.72 4.23 -3.02
N GLU A 106 46.58 4.64 -2.08
CA GLU A 106 47.81 3.90 -1.75
C GLU A 106 47.50 2.55 -1.10
N ASN A 107 46.65 2.53 -0.06
CA ASN A 107 46.23 1.31 0.64
C ASN A 107 45.58 0.26 -0.28
N LYS A 108 44.88 0.68 -1.35
CA LYS A 108 44.28 -0.23 -2.34
C LYS A 108 45.29 -0.80 -3.34
N LYS A 109 46.51 -0.27 -3.42
CA LYS A 109 47.53 -0.75 -4.34
C LYS A 109 48.31 -1.91 -3.74
N GLU A 110 48.84 -1.73 -2.53
CA GLU A 110 49.61 -2.75 -1.80
C GLU A 110 48.81 -4.06 -1.59
N GLN A 111 47.51 -3.96 -1.28
CA GLN A 111 46.66 -5.14 -1.11
C GLN A 111 46.42 -5.93 -2.42
N ASN A 112 46.36 -5.27 -3.57
CA ASN A 112 46.15 -5.96 -4.86
C ASN A 112 47.44 -6.61 -5.38
N ASP A 113 48.59 -5.94 -5.22
CA ASP A 113 49.89 -6.49 -5.63
C ASP A 113 50.25 -7.74 -4.80
N ALA A 114 49.94 -7.75 -3.49
CA ALA A 114 50.13 -8.93 -2.62
C ALA A 114 49.28 -10.15 -3.04
N VAL A 115 48.02 -9.95 -3.45
CA VAL A 115 47.16 -11.04 -3.96
C VAL A 115 47.68 -11.55 -5.33
N ALA A 116 48.28 -10.67 -6.14
CA ALA A 116 48.83 -11.03 -7.45
C ALA A 116 50.15 -11.81 -7.42
N GLU A 117 50.87 -11.85 -6.29
CA GLU A 117 52.02 -12.76 -6.10
C GLU A 117 51.60 -14.17 -5.67
N ILE A 118 50.62 -14.30 -4.76
CA ILE A 118 50.17 -15.59 -4.23
C ILE A 118 49.71 -16.56 -5.34
N PHE A 119 49.14 -16.03 -6.44
CA PHE A 119 48.69 -16.84 -7.59
C PHE A 119 49.80 -17.22 -8.60
N LYS A 120 51.08 -16.88 -8.38
CA LYS A 120 52.17 -17.17 -9.34
C LYS A 120 53.05 -18.37 -9.00
N THR A 121 53.05 -18.85 -7.75
CA THR A 121 53.83 -20.02 -7.33
C THR A 121 52.93 -21.24 -7.15
N GLY A 122 52.71 -21.98 -8.23
CA GLY A 122 51.84 -23.15 -8.24
C GLY A 122 52.48 -24.41 -7.64
N GLU A 123 52.45 -24.55 -6.31
CA GLU A 123 52.76 -25.79 -5.58
C GLU A 123 51.95 -25.86 -4.27
N GLY A 124 51.39 -27.03 -3.91
CA GLY A 124 50.82 -27.27 -2.57
C GLY A 124 49.30 -27.20 -2.39
N ALA A 125 48.50 -27.78 -3.29
CA ALA A 125 47.02 -27.75 -3.22
C ALA A 125 46.35 -28.89 -2.38
N GLU A 126 47.10 -29.73 -1.66
CA GLU A 126 46.58 -30.96 -1.01
C GLU A 126 46.63 -31.00 0.54
N SER A 127 47.13 -29.97 1.22
CA SER A 127 47.38 -30.01 2.68
C SER A 127 46.32 -29.35 3.58
N LEU A 128 45.32 -28.64 3.02
CA LEU A 128 44.38 -27.80 3.79
C LEU A 128 42.94 -28.33 3.90
N LEU A 129 42.68 -29.58 3.49
CA LEU A 129 41.36 -30.23 3.59
C LEU A 129 41.32 -31.35 4.63
N LYS A 130 41.84 -31.09 5.85
CA LYS A 130 41.76 -32.06 6.97
C LYS A 130 41.31 -31.51 8.33
N ASP A 131 41.38 -30.20 8.57
CA ASP A 131 41.00 -29.60 9.85
C ASP A 131 39.94 -28.49 9.66
N ILE A 132 38.68 -28.91 9.45
CA ILE A 132 37.43 -28.19 9.80
C ILE A 132 36.31 -29.24 9.78
N GLU A 133 35.93 -29.75 10.95
CA GLU A 133 34.70 -30.54 11.13
C GLU A 133 33.74 -29.81 12.08
N ILE A 134 32.51 -29.61 11.58
CA ILE A 134 31.25 -29.60 12.36
C ILE A 134 31.12 -28.51 13.45
N LEU A 135 30.18 -27.57 13.24
CA LEU A 135 28.97 -27.48 14.10
C LEU A 135 27.88 -26.60 13.49
N VAL A 136 26.82 -27.24 12.99
CA VAL A 136 25.51 -26.62 12.69
C VAL A 136 24.51 -27.17 13.72
N PRO A 137 23.68 -26.34 14.38
CA PRO A 137 22.78 -26.80 15.43
C PRO A 137 21.66 -27.70 14.89
N ARG A 138 21.27 -28.70 15.70
CA ARG A 138 20.15 -29.61 15.39
C ARG A 138 18.84 -29.07 15.97
N SER A 139 17.77 -29.07 15.17
CA SER A 139 16.40 -28.94 15.65
C SER A 139 15.88 -30.26 16.26
N PRO A 140 14.91 -30.23 17.19
CA PRO A 140 14.46 -31.43 17.91
C PRO A 140 13.53 -32.34 17.08
N LYS A 141 13.45 -33.61 17.47
CA LYS A 141 12.50 -34.61 16.92
C LYS A 141 11.33 -34.82 17.88
N PHE A 142 10.13 -35.01 17.33
CA PHE A 142 9.00 -35.66 18.02
C PHE A 142 8.12 -36.40 16.99
N GLY A 143 7.48 -37.50 17.42
CA GLY A 143 6.33 -38.12 16.75
C GLY A 143 6.59 -38.88 15.43
N MET A 144 6.54 -40.21 15.47
CA MET A 144 6.27 -41.03 14.28
C MET A 144 4.75 -41.14 14.03
N SER A 145 4.36 -41.26 12.77
CA SER A 145 3.33 -42.24 12.39
C SER A 145 3.70 -42.89 11.05
N ARG A 146 3.17 -44.08 10.78
CA ARG A 146 3.54 -44.92 9.63
C ARG A 146 2.69 -44.63 8.41
N ASN A 147 3.33 -44.52 7.24
CA ASN A 147 3.02 -45.26 5.99
C ASN A 147 3.93 -44.75 4.85
N ILE A 148 3.85 -45.39 3.67
CA ILE A 148 4.66 -45.11 2.46
C ILE A 148 6.13 -45.60 2.60
N GLU A 149 6.31 -46.91 2.73
CA GLU A 149 7.61 -47.59 2.51
C GLU A 149 7.53 -48.64 1.38
N GLU A 150 6.45 -48.64 0.59
CA GLU A 150 6.05 -49.77 -0.27
C GLU A 150 5.76 -49.40 -1.75
N GLN A 151 6.12 -48.18 -2.20
CA GLN A 151 5.87 -47.75 -3.60
C GLN A 151 7.05 -47.15 -4.37
N ILE A 152 8.24 -47.06 -3.77
CA ILE A 152 9.48 -46.65 -4.48
C ILE A 152 10.57 -47.71 -4.28
N ARG A 153 10.26 -48.92 -4.74
CA ARG A 153 11.21 -50.01 -5.03
C ARG A 153 10.85 -50.66 -6.36
N ASN A 154 11.30 -50.02 -7.44
CA ASN A 154 11.63 -50.60 -8.73
C ASN A 154 12.42 -49.56 -9.54
N GLU A 155 13.20 -50.03 -10.52
CA GLU A 155 13.84 -49.20 -11.56
C GLU A 155 14.86 -48.16 -11.07
N THR A 156 15.86 -48.65 -10.32
CA THR A 156 17.24 -48.17 -10.46
C THR A 156 18.12 -49.31 -10.98
N ASP A 157 18.54 -49.24 -12.25
CA ASP A 157 19.81 -49.80 -12.75
C ASP A 157 20.03 -49.44 -14.23
N THR A 158 21.29 -49.46 -14.66
CA THR A 158 21.79 -49.01 -15.99
C THR A 158 21.63 -47.51 -16.28
N GLU A 159 22.60 -46.79 -16.87
CA GLU A 159 23.98 -47.16 -17.21
C GLU A 159 24.89 -45.91 -17.22
N LYS A 160 26.20 -46.14 -17.04
CA LYS A 160 27.27 -45.20 -17.42
C LYS A 160 28.32 -46.02 -18.15
N GLU A 161 28.71 -45.62 -19.36
CA GLU A 161 30.11 -45.29 -19.71
C GLU A 161 30.32 -44.89 -21.18
N HIS A 162 31.51 -44.33 -21.42
CA HIS A 162 32.19 -44.09 -22.70
C HIS A 162 31.63 -43.08 -23.73
N PHE A 163 32.59 -42.35 -24.31
CA PHE A 163 32.42 -41.35 -25.35
C PHE A 163 33.73 -41.27 -26.15
N SER A 164 33.78 -41.79 -27.37
CA SER A 164 34.88 -41.53 -28.32
C SER A 164 34.47 -41.80 -29.78
N ASP A 165 35.17 -41.10 -30.67
CA ASP A 165 35.34 -41.34 -32.11
C ASP A 165 34.36 -40.75 -33.15
N LEU A 166 34.99 -40.24 -34.21
CA LEU A 166 34.52 -39.59 -35.44
C LEU A 166 34.99 -40.47 -36.63
N PRO A 167 34.49 -40.37 -37.90
CA PRO A 167 34.37 -39.10 -38.63
C PRO A 167 33.33 -38.98 -39.78
N ASN A 168 33.40 -37.81 -40.44
CA ASN A 168 32.77 -37.31 -41.68
C ASN A 168 32.35 -38.29 -42.81
N ALA A 169 31.26 -37.93 -43.51
CA ALA A 169 31.13 -38.03 -44.98
C ALA A 169 30.04 -37.05 -45.54
N GLU A 170 30.06 -36.80 -46.86
CA GLU A 170 29.25 -35.80 -47.58
C GLU A 170 28.17 -36.42 -48.53
N ASN A 171 27.07 -35.72 -48.87
CA ASN A 171 26.80 -35.12 -50.20
C ASN A 171 25.30 -34.83 -50.58
N LYS A 172 25.10 -33.71 -51.29
CA LYS A 172 24.19 -33.41 -52.44
C LYS A 172 22.63 -33.33 -52.35
N MET A 173 22.15 -32.21 -52.92
CA MET A 173 20.82 -31.87 -53.50
C MET A 173 20.64 -32.50 -54.92
N PRO A 174 19.48 -32.40 -55.66
CA PRO A 174 18.44 -31.35 -55.64
C PRO A 174 16.94 -31.73 -55.91
N PHE A 175 16.12 -30.66 -56.00
CA PHE A 175 14.72 -30.48 -56.50
C PHE A 175 14.49 -30.91 -57.98
N PRO A 176 13.27 -30.85 -58.64
CA PRO A 176 12.12 -29.94 -58.36
C PRO A 176 10.65 -30.39 -58.69
N GLU A 177 9.70 -29.45 -58.46
CA GLU A 177 8.41 -29.22 -59.19
C GLU A 177 7.27 -30.30 -59.12
N GLN A 178 5.98 -30.04 -59.45
CA GLN A 178 5.28 -28.89 -60.06
C GLN A 178 3.79 -28.81 -59.57
N ALA A 179 3.03 -27.76 -59.91
CA ALA A 179 1.56 -27.64 -59.75
C ALA A 179 0.88 -27.35 -61.12
N PRO A 180 -0.46 -27.49 -61.28
CA PRO A 180 -1.30 -26.27 -61.26
C PRO A 180 -2.80 -26.45 -60.86
N ASN A 181 -3.55 -25.34 -60.92
CA ASN A 181 -4.97 -25.12 -60.60
C ASN A 181 -5.99 -25.86 -61.50
N ILE A 182 -7.27 -25.86 -61.06
CA ILE A 182 -8.43 -25.35 -61.85
C ILE A 182 -9.64 -25.05 -60.92
N SER A 183 -10.50 -24.12 -61.34
CA SER A 183 -11.71 -23.61 -60.65
C SER A 183 -13.02 -24.19 -61.21
N PHE A 184 -14.14 -24.12 -60.48
CA PHE A 184 -15.44 -23.60 -60.99
C PHE A 184 -16.48 -23.39 -59.86
N GLU A 185 -17.65 -22.86 -60.20
CA GLU A 185 -18.65 -22.29 -59.26
C GLU A 185 -20.00 -23.04 -59.20
N ASN A 186 -20.78 -22.70 -58.17
CA ASN A 186 -22.24 -22.49 -58.18
C ASN A 186 -23.28 -23.65 -58.18
N SER A 187 -24.45 -23.28 -57.61
CA SER A 187 -25.81 -23.86 -57.75
C SER A 187 -26.20 -25.21 -57.12
N THR A 188 -26.68 -25.13 -55.87
CA THR A 188 -28.06 -25.49 -55.41
C THR A 188 -28.87 -26.65 -56.02
N HIS A 189 -29.46 -27.46 -55.11
CA HIS A 189 -30.77 -28.14 -55.22
C HIS A 189 -30.92 -29.30 -56.24
N LEU A 190 -31.78 -30.31 -56.05
CA LEU A 190 -32.78 -30.65 -55.00
C LEU A 190 -33.05 -32.18 -55.03
N GLN A 191 -33.46 -32.78 -53.89
CA GLN A 191 -34.31 -34.00 -53.79
C GLN A 191 -33.76 -35.33 -54.37
N GLU A 192 -34.18 -36.55 -53.97
CA GLU A 192 -34.91 -37.13 -52.82
C GLU A 192 -34.42 -38.63 -52.74
N ILE A 193 -34.82 -39.59 -51.89
CA ILE A 193 -36.16 -40.01 -51.45
C ILE A 193 -36.01 -41.09 -50.36
N THR A 194 -36.79 -41.04 -49.27
CA THR A 194 -37.15 -42.12 -48.30
C THR A 194 -36.03 -42.99 -47.64
N SER A 195 -36.15 -43.48 -46.40
CA SER A 195 -37.30 -43.62 -45.49
C SER A 195 -36.85 -43.43 -44.01
N GLU A 196 -37.65 -43.52 -42.94
CA GLU A 196 -39.05 -43.95 -42.80
C GLU A 196 -39.77 -43.27 -41.60
N THR A 197 -40.75 -43.98 -41.05
CA THR A 197 -41.67 -43.72 -39.91
C THR A 197 -41.02 -43.96 -38.53
N SER A 198 -41.50 -43.46 -37.38
CA SER A 198 -42.80 -42.87 -36.94
C SER A 198 -42.62 -42.32 -35.49
N THR A 199 -43.50 -41.57 -34.80
CA THR A 199 -44.63 -40.60 -35.00
C THR A 199 -44.98 -40.08 -33.57
N HIS A 200 -45.54 -38.90 -33.26
CA HIS A 200 -46.13 -37.80 -34.05
C HIS A 200 -46.28 -36.49 -33.20
N VAL A 201 -46.40 -35.33 -33.86
CA VAL A 201 -47.51 -34.32 -33.80
C VAL A 201 -48.16 -34.04 -32.42
N ALA A 202 -48.38 -32.81 -31.95
CA ALA A 202 -48.23 -31.43 -32.50
C ALA A 202 -48.36 -30.42 -31.32
N LYS A 203 -48.29 -29.08 -31.37
CA LYS A 203 -48.10 -27.94 -32.33
C LYS A 203 -47.79 -26.73 -31.38
N GLU A 204 -47.29 -25.54 -31.71
CA GLU A 204 -47.11 -24.77 -32.94
C GLU A 204 -46.16 -23.57 -32.65
N ASN A 205 -45.85 -22.76 -33.68
CA ASN A 205 -45.55 -21.32 -33.61
C ASN A 205 -44.29 -20.77 -32.89
N ILE A 206 -43.41 -20.24 -33.77
CA ILE A 206 -42.81 -18.88 -33.72
C ILE A 206 -41.52 -18.67 -32.91
N GLU A 207 -40.49 -18.25 -33.64
CA GLU A 207 -39.26 -17.63 -33.17
C GLU A 207 -39.54 -16.34 -32.38
N LYS A 208 -39.46 -16.39 -31.05
CA LYS A 208 -39.42 -15.17 -30.22
C LYS A 208 -38.68 -15.29 -28.89
N VAL A 209 -37.78 -16.28 -28.74
CA VAL A 209 -37.11 -16.59 -27.46
C VAL A 209 -35.61 -16.86 -27.64
N ALA A 210 -34.89 -15.95 -28.31
CA ALA A 210 -33.42 -16.01 -28.42
C ALA A 210 -32.71 -14.63 -28.40
N SER A 211 -33.44 -13.52 -28.52
CA SER A 211 -32.87 -12.18 -28.77
C SER A 211 -33.38 -11.09 -27.80
N GLU A 212 -33.89 -11.48 -26.62
CA GLU A 212 -34.40 -10.54 -25.60
C GLU A 212 -33.92 -10.86 -24.17
N LYS A 213 -32.82 -11.64 -24.05
CA LYS A 213 -32.29 -12.17 -22.77
C LYS A 213 -30.93 -11.60 -22.33
N THR A 214 -30.64 -10.34 -22.67
CA THR A 214 -29.43 -9.64 -22.17
C THR A 214 -29.62 -8.15 -21.89
N ILE A 215 -30.86 -7.62 -21.96
CA ILE A 215 -31.16 -6.21 -21.65
C ILE A 215 -32.41 -6.13 -20.74
N LYS A 216 -32.34 -6.75 -19.55
CA LYS A 216 -33.29 -6.53 -18.43
C LYS A 216 -32.85 -7.04 -17.04
N SER A 217 -31.57 -7.32 -16.84
CA SER A 217 -31.02 -7.83 -15.55
C SER A 217 -30.41 -6.76 -14.65
N SER A 218 -30.41 -5.48 -15.05
CA SER A 218 -29.87 -4.34 -14.29
C SER A 218 -30.94 -3.36 -13.80
N ALA A 219 -32.23 -3.74 -13.87
CA ALA A 219 -33.38 -2.91 -13.54
C ALA A 219 -34.42 -3.62 -12.65
N ILE A 220 -34.03 -4.73 -12.00
CA ILE A 220 -34.89 -5.54 -11.11
C ILE A 220 -34.22 -5.81 -9.74
N THR A 221 -32.90 -5.60 -9.62
CA THR A 221 -32.17 -5.69 -8.35
C THR A 221 -32.49 -4.56 -7.37
N ASN A 222 -32.91 -3.38 -7.85
CA ASN A 222 -33.09 -2.19 -7.01
C ASN A 222 -34.49 -2.04 -6.40
N GLU A 223 -35.41 -2.98 -6.63
CA GLU A 223 -36.75 -3.00 -6.01
C GLU A 223 -36.96 -4.19 -5.05
N ILE A 224 -36.11 -5.22 -5.07
CA ILE A 224 -36.30 -6.45 -4.28
C ILE A 224 -35.67 -6.36 -2.87
N GLU A 225 -34.72 -5.45 -2.63
CA GLU A 225 -34.12 -5.23 -1.30
C GLU A 225 -34.95 -4.32 -0.37
N LYS A 226 -36.20 -4.00 -0.72
CA LYS A 226 -37.06 -3.08 0.07
C LYS A 226 -38.30 -3.69 0.74
N GLU A 227 -38.63 -4.95 0.50
CA GLU A 227 -39.83 -5.57 1.10
C GLU A 227 -39.55 -6.68 2.13
N ASN A 228 -38.33 -7.25 2.18
CA ASN A 228 -37.97 -8.35 3.08
C ASN A 228 -37.49 -7.90 4.48
N TYR A 229 -38.19 -6.96 5.12
CA TYR A 229 -38.00 -6.65 6.55
C TYR A 229 -39.30 -6.42 7.35
N VAL A 230 -40.45 -6.85 6.81
CA VAL A 230 -41.75 -6.82 7.52
C VAL A 230 -42.46 -8.18 7.42
N HIS A 231 -41.80 -9.25 7.89
CA HIS A 231 -42.42 -10.58 7.99
C HIS A 231 -41.81 -11.47 9.09
N ALA A 232 -41.80 -10.99 10.33
CA ALA A 232 -41.33 -11.76 11.50
C ALA A 232 -42.18 -11.57 12.79
N LEU A 233 -43.37 -10.93 12.72
CA LEU A 233 -44.20 -10.61 13.90
C LEU A 233 -45.69 -10.98 13.80
N ASP A 234 -46.16 -11.56 12.69
CA ASP A 234 -47.59 -11.84 12.44
C ASP A 234 -47.91 -13.34 12.31
N ILE A 235 -47.63 -14.12 13.35
CA ILE A 235 -48.06 -15.54 13.47
C ILE A 235 -48.81 -15.86 14.78
N GLU A 236 -48.66 -15.08 15.86
CA GLU A 236 -49.37 -15.31 17.14
C GLU A 236 -50.72 -14.57 17.29
N LYS A 237 -51.38 -14.16 16.19
CA LYS A 237 -52.67 -13.43 16.23
C LYS A 237 -53.86 -14.06 15.53
N GLU A 238 -53.74 -15.25 14.93
CA GLU A 238 -54.84 -15.87 14.15
C GLU A 238 -55.39 -17.20 14.70
N VAL A 239 -55.35 -17.41 16.02
CA VAL A 239 -55.97 -18.59 16.68
C VAL A 239 -57.03 -18.23 17.74
N LEU A 240 -57.12 -16.97 18.20
CA LEU A 240 -58.20 -16.48 19.09
C LEU A 240 -58.90 -15.27 18.45
N GLY A 241 -60.18 -15.39 18.04
CA GLY A 241 -60.88 -14.21 17.51
C GLY A 241 -62.24 -14.35 16.79
N LYS A 242 -62.99 -15.46 16.92
CA LYS A 242 -64.40 -15.56 16.49
C LYS A 242 -65.14 -16.38 17.57
N THR A 243 -66.27 -15.97 18.16
CA THR A 243 -67.37 -15.11 17.67
C THR A 243 -67.74 -13.95 18.61
N ASP A 244 -68.70 -13.12 18.17
CA ASP A 244 -69.12 -11.85 18.79
C ASP A 244 -69.80 -11.95 20.17
N PRO A 245 -69.69 -10.91 21.02
CA PRO A 245 -70.43 -10.80 22.27
C PRO A 245 -71.84 -10.22 22.07
N ILE A 246 -72.86 -10.93 22.57
CA ILE A 246 -74.23 -10.41 22.71
C ILE A 246 -74.34 -9.61 24.03
N GLU A 247 -75.25 -8.64 24.08
CA GLU A 247 -75.41 -7.68 25.17
C GLU A 247 -75.52 -8.31 26.58
N CYS A 248 -74.87 -7.68 27.57
CA CYS A 248 -74.96 -8.11 28.96
C CYS A 248 -76.35 -7.88 29.56
N ASN A 249 -76.82 -8.82 30.39
CA ASN A 249 -77.65 -8.47 31.53
C ASN A 249 -77.53 -9.46 32.72
N ILE A 250 -77.32 -8.86 33.90
CA ILE A 250 -77.80 -9.31 35.23
C ILE A 250 -77.00 -10.39 36.02
N THR A 251 -76.71 -10.01 37.28
CA THR A 251 -76.33 -10.76 38.51
C THR A 251 -74.95 -11.41 38.73
N GLU A 252 -74.26 -10.82 39.72
CA GLU A 252 -73.62 -11.46 40.91
C GLU A 252 -72.31 -12.28 40.81
N GLY A 253 -71.55 -12.26 41.92
CA GLY A 253 -70.28 -12.99 42.11
C GLY A 253 -69.02 -12.14 41.87
N GLY A 254 -68.49 -11.50 42.92
CA GLY A 254 -67.34 -10.57 42.79
C GLY A 254 -66.06 -11.02 43.51
N LEU A 255 -64.90 -10.64 42.97
CA LEU A 255 -63.61 -10.59 43.69
C LEU A 255 -62.60 -9.68 42.95
N LYS A 256 -62.43 -8.43 43.40
CA LYS A 256 -61.43 -7.50 42.83
C LYS A 256 -60.03 -7.81 43.39
N ARG A 257 -59.12 -8.33 42.56
CA ARG A 257 -57.67 -8.21 42.84
C ARG A 257 -57.27 -6.73 42.72
N LYS A 258 -56.42 -6.26 43.65
CA LYS A 258 -55.69 -5.00 43.48
C LYS A 258 -54.44 -5.26 42.63
N PRO A 259 -54.00 -4.32 41.77
CA PRO A 259 -52.75 -4.47 41.04
C PRO A 259 -51.56 -4.54 42.00
N SER A 260 -50.55 -5.31 41.60
CA SER A 260 -49.32 -5.53 42.35
C SER A 260 -48.46 -4.26 42.42
N VAL A 261 -47.53 -4.25 43.38
CA VAL A 261 -46.51 -3.19 43.48
C VAL A 261 -45.62 -3.15 42.23
N ILE A 262 -45.38 -4.30 41.59
CA ILE A 262 -44.56 -4.42 40.37
C ILE A 262 -45.23 -3.75 39.17
N GLU A 263 -46.54 -3.93 39.00
CA GLU A 263 -47.31 -3.23 37.93
C GLU A 263 -47.30 -1.71 38.13
N LYS A 264 -47.42 -1.25 39.39
CA LYS A 264 -47.29 0.18 39.72
C LYS A 264 -45.89 0.73 39.45
N ILE A 265 -44.84 -0.03 39.77
CA ILE A 265 -43.45 0.34 39.46
C ILE A 265 -43.24 0.42 37.94
N ARG A 266 -43.75 -0.53 37.15
CA ARG A 266 -43.69 -0.44 35.68
C ARG A 266 -44.38 0.83 35.16
N SER A 267 -45.57 1.18 35.66
CA SER A 267 -46.25 2.43 35.28
C SER A 267 -45.57 3.72 35.76
N LEU A 268 -44.52 3.64 36.59
CA LEU A 268 -43.70 4.77 37.02
C LEU A 268 -42.36 4.86 36.27
N PHE A 269 -41.94 3.79 35.59
CA PHE A 269 -40.71 3.73 34.80
C PHE A 269 -40.97 3.62 33.28
N GLN A 270 -42.22 3.70 32.84
CA GLN A 270 -42.55 4.01 31.44
C GLN A 270 -42.28 5.50 31.16
N GLN A 271 -41.00 5.85 31.02
CA GLN A 271 -40.66 6.93 30.09
C GLN A 271 -41.05 6.47 28.69
N GLU A 272 -41.69 7.35 27.93
CA GLU A 272 -42.03 7.09 26.52
C GLU A 272 -40.73 6.88 25.74
N GLU A 273 -40.73 5.94 24.79
CA GLU A 273 -39.57 5.71 23.92
C GLU A 273 -39.45 6.86 22.92
N LYS A 274 -38.80 7.94 23.37
CA LYS A 274 -38.31 8.98 22.47
C LYS A 274 -37.28 8.38 21.53
N GLU A 275 -37.63 8.27 20.26
CA GLU A 275 -36.63 8.14 19.20
C GLU A 275 -35.66 9.32 19.32
N ILE A 276 -34.36 9.04 19.27
CA ILE A 276 -33.35 10.09 19.39
C ILE A 276 -33.34 10.87 18.07
N GLU A 277 -33.70 12.15 18.14
CA GLU A 277 -33.73 13.06 17.00
C GLU A 277 -32.34 13.12 16.34
N ARG A 278 -32.31 13.09 15.00
CA ARG A 278 -31.07 13.18 14.25
C ARG A 278 -30.57 14.62 14.27
N TYR A 279 -29.29 14.79 14.54
CA TYR A 279 -28.64 16.10 14.44
C TYR A 279 -28.75 16.67 13.02
N ASP A 280 -29.16 17.94 12.97
CA ASP A 280 -29.26 18.79 11.79
C ASP A 280 -28.66 20.15 12.17
N PRO A 281 -27.57 20.63 11.52
CA PRO A 281 -26.94 21.90 11.83
C PRO A 281 -27.87 23.12 11.79
N LEU A 282 -28.91 23.10 10.96
CA LEU A 282 -29.86 24.22 10.81
C LEU A 282 -30.82 24.35 12.00
N ILE A 283 -31.09 23.23 12.69
CA ILE A 283 -32.00 23.16 13.85
C ILE A 283 -31.21 23.23 15.16
N HIS A 284 -30.04 22.59 15.21
CA HIS A 284 -29.28 22.33 16.43
C HIS A 284 -28.06 23.25 16.62
N GLY A 285 -27.69 24.03 15.61
CA GLY A 285 -26.52 24.91 15.59
C GLY A 285 -25.22 24.19 15.21
N GLU A 286 -24.19 24.97 14.88
CA GLU A 286 -22.87 24.46 14.49
C GLU A 286 -22.16 23.76 15.66
N ILE A 287 -21.70 22.52 15.45
CA ILE A 287 -20.91 21.76 16.44
C ILE A 287 -19.39 22.03 16.39
N SER A 288 -18.91 22.64 15.30
CA SER A 288 -17.50 22.89 15.02
C SER A 288 -17.32 24.34 14.57
N HIS A 289 -16.49 25.10 15.28
CA HIS A 289 -16.35 26.55 15.07
C HIS A 289 -14.87 26.97 15.03
N PHE A 290 -14.57 28.06 14.32
CA PHE A 290 -13.23 28.65 14.31
C PHE A 290 -13.29 30.16 14.19
N SER A 291 -12.78 30.84 15.23
CA SER A 291 -12.82 32.29 15.43
C SER A 291 -11.56 33.04 14.99
N GLY A 292 -10.55 32.32 14.47
CA GLY A 292 -9.24 32.87 14.09
C GLY A 292 -8.10 32.43 15.00
N LEU A 293 -6.86 32.73 14.59
CA LEU A 293 -5.65 32.48 15.38
C LEU A 293 -4.76 33.74 15.37
N GLU A 294 -4.28 34.16 16.53
CA GLU A 294 -3.52 35.41 16.67
C GLU A 294 -2.20 35.36 15.88
N GLY A 295 -1.90 36.43 15.14
CA GLY A 295 -0.73 36.51 14.24
C GLY A 295 -0.87 35.78 12.90
N TYR A 296 -2.00 35.10 12.64
CA TYR A 296 -2.27 34.41 11.38
C TYR A 296 -3.41 35.07 10.57
N GLN A 297 -3.35 34.91 9.25
CA GLN A 297 -4.39 35.31 8.30
C GLN A 297 -5.00 34.06 7.65
N GLU A 298 -6.32 34.01 7.50
CA GLU A 298 -7.02 32.94 6.80
C GLU A 298 -6.83 33.08 5.27
N VAL A 299 -6.33 32.02 4.64
CA VAL A 299 -6.02 31.96 3.20
C VAL A 299 -7.08 31.15 2.44
N GLU A 300 -7.56 30.07 3.04
CA GLU A 300 -8.51 29.13 2.43
C GLU A 300 -9.22 28.33 3.53
N ARG A 301 -10.50 27.98 3.30
CA ARG A 301 -11.31 27.15 4.19
C ARG A 301 -12.16 26.19 3.38
N TYR A 302 -12.21 24.92 3.77
CA TYR A 302 -13.03 23.90 3.10
C TYR A 302 -13.43 22.77 4.05
N TRP A 303 -14.60 22.17 3.82
CA TRP A 303 -15.06 20.97 4.50
C TRP A 303 -14.28 19.73 4.04
N ILE A 304 -14.09 18.79 4.95
CA ILE A 304 -13.47 17.48 4.71
C ILE A 304 -14.36 16.32 5.20
N ASN A 305 -15.15 16.56 6.25
CA ASN A 305 -16.18 15.64 6.75
C ASN A 305 -17.32 16.49 7.31
N GLU A 306 -18.16 17.06 6.43
CA GLU A 306 -19.29 17.92 6.82
C GLU A 306 -20.36 17.09 7.56
N PRO A 307 -20.91 17.55 8.71
CA PRO A 307 -20.71 18.84 9.38
C PRO A 307 -19.69 18.81 10.54
N TYR A 308 -18.89 17.75 10.67
CA TYR A 308 -18.01 17.52 11.81
C TYR A 308 -16.65 18.21 11.70
N ALA A 309 -15.98 18.14 10.55
CA ALA A 309 -14.61 18.61 10.40
C ALA A 309 -14.38 19.43 9.12
N PHE A 310 -13.69 20.56 9.30
CA PHE A 310 -13.21 21.42 8.23
C PHE A 310 -11.76 21.85 8.46
N VAL A 311 -11.12 22.32 7.39
CA VAL A 311 -9.74 22.80 7.38
C VAL A 311 -9.73 24.31 7.20
N VAL A 312 -8.83 24.98 7.91
CA VAL A 312 -8.46 26.38 7.66
C VAL A 312 -6.96 26.43 7.36
N ILE A 313 -6.60 26.87 6.16
CA ILE A 313 -5.22 27.17 5.79
C ILE A 313 -4.91 28.59 6.28
N LEU A 314 -3.97 28.68 7.21
CA LEU A 314 -3.54 29.92 7.85
C LEU A 314 -2.13 30.30 7.35
N TYR A 315 -1.82 31.60 7.29
CA TYR A 315 -0.50 32.13 6.93
C TYR A 315 -0.03 33.19 7.94
N ASN A 316 1.23 33.10 8.38
CA ASN A 316 1.87 34.09 9.25
C ASN A 316 2.86 34.93 8.45
N ALA A 317 2.62 36.25 8.39
CA ALA A 317 3.42 37.17 7.58
C ALA A 317 4.80 37.51 8.18
N GLU A 318 5.01 37.32 9.49
CA GLU A 318 6.30 37.58 10.16
C GLU A 318 7.26 36.40 10.01
N ARG A 319 6.73 35.17 10.10
CA ARG A 319 7.45 33.90 9.95
C ARG A 319 7.55 33.45 8.49
N ASN A 320 6.66 33.95 7.62
CA ASN A 320 6.48 33.51 6.24
C ASN A 320 6.23 31.99 6.12
N ASP A 321 5.47 31.43 7.06
CA ASP A 321 5.03 30.04 7.05
C ASP A 321 3.50 29.90 7.00
N HIS A 322 3.05 28.71 6.58
CA HIS A 322 1.65 28.32 6.60
C HIS A 322 1.43 27.34 7.76
N LEU A 323 0.19 27.31 8.26
CA LEU A 323 -0.29 26.36 9.26
C LEU A 323 -1.59 25.72 8.73
N TYR A 324 -1.66 24.40 8.73
CA TYR A 324 -2.86 23.65 8.35
C TYR A 324 -3.66 23.39 9.62
N TYR A 325 -4.74 24.14 9.82
CA TYR A 325 -5.52 24.08 11.05
C TYR A 325 -6.77 23.21 10.85
N VAL A 326 -6.79 22.05 11.48
CA VAL A 326 -7.95 21.16 11.54
C VAL A 326 -8.90 21.66 12.63
N VAL A 327 -10.18 21.77 12.29
CA VAL A 327 -11.27 22.10 13.21
C VAL A 327 -12.17 20.87 13.33
N GLU A 328 -12.21 20.28 14.52
CA GLU A 328 -13.12 19.19 14.92
C GLU A 328 -14.22 19.74 15.87
N PRO A 329 -15.26 18.96 16.23
CA PRO A 329 -16.31 19.44 17.12
C PRO A 329 -15.83 19.68 18.56
N GLU A 330 -15.97 20.90 19.08
CA GLU A 330 -15.49 21.23 20.43
C GLU A 330 -16.30 20.50 21.51
N MET A 331 -15.60 19.82 22.43
CA MET A 331 -16.23 19.16 23.59
C MET A 331 -16.01 19.95 24.89
N THR A 332 -17.10 20.12 25.63
CA THR A 332 -17.09 20.47 27.06
C THR A 332 -16.48 19.35 27.89
N ASP A 333 -16.06 19.64 29.12
CA ASP A 333 -15.43 18.62 29.98
C ASP A 333 -16.40 17.49 30.39
N PHE A 334 -17.71 17.78 30.44
CA PHE A 334 -18.74 16.75 30.61
C PHE A 334 -18.84 15.83 29.38
N GLU A 335 -18.83 16.39 28.17
CA GLU A 335 -18.83 15.60 26.92
C GLU A 335 -17.57 14.71 26.81
N LYS A 336 -16.40 15.20 27.26
CA LYS A 336 -15.15 14.40 27.32
C LYS A 336 -15.25 13.22 28.29
N VAL A 337 -15.77 13.44 29.50
CA VAL A 337 -15.94 12.37 30.49
C VAL A 337 -16.95 11.33 30.00
N PHE A 338 -18.07 11.77 29.43
CA PHE A 338 -19.10 10.90 28.85
C PHE A 338 -18.60 10.11 27.63
N LEU A 339 -17.76 10.72 26.79
CA LEU A 339 -17.08 10.03 25.69
C LEU A 339 -16.19 8.89 26.20
N THR A 340 -15.38 9.13 27.24
CA THR A 340 -14.50 8.10 27.83
C THR A 340 -15.30 6.94 28.42
N GLU A 341 -16.33 7.24 29.23
CA GLU A 341 -17.25 6.25 29.81
C GLU A 341 -17.88 5.35 28.74
N ILE A 342 -18.38 5.93 27.64
CA ILE A 342 -18.93 5.14 26.52
C ILE A 342 -17.85 4.34 25.81
N LYS A 343 -16.64 4.89 25.59
CA LYS A 343 -15.54 4.17 24.94
C LYS A 343 -15.09 2.94 25.72
N ASP A 344 -15.00 3.04 27.05
CA ASP A 344 -14.62 1.91 27.90
C ASP A 344 -15.74 0.86 27.96
N ARG A 345 -16.99 1.28 28.11
CA ARG A 345 -18.14 0.35 28.06
C ARG A 345 -18.33 -0.30 26.67
N LEU A 346 -17.94 0.36 25.59
CA LEU A 346 -17.88 -0.22 24.24
C LEU A 346 -16.78 -1.28 24.12
N ARG A 347 -15.59 -1.06 24.72
CA ARG A 347 -14.51 -2.05 24.74
C ARG A 347 -14.97 -3.35 25.38
N ASP A 348 -15.62 -3.28 26.54
CA ASP A 348 -16.15 -4.46 27.24
C ASP A 348 -17.16 -5.24 26.39
N VAL A 349 -18.09 -4.56 25.72
CA VAL A 349 -19.09 -5.21 24.84
C VAL A 349 -18.43 -5.84 23.61
N LEU A 350 -17.48 -5.14 22.97
CA LEU A 350 -16.78 -5.60 21.76
C LEU A 350 -15.77 -6.72 22.02
N LEU A 351 -15.33 -6.92 23.27
CA LEU A 351 -14.51 -8.06 23.69
C LEU A 351 -15.34 -9.36 23.84
N VAL A 352 -16.64 -9.25 24.08
CA VAL A 352 -17.54 -10.40 24.33
C VAL A 352 -18.30 -10.81 23.07
N GLU A 353 -18.73 -9.86 22.24
CA GLU A 353 -19.49 -10.12 21.03
C GLU A 353 -18.58 -10.28 19.79
N LYS A 354 -18.71 -11.41 19.08
CA LYS A 354 -18.12 -11.57 17.75
C LYS A 354 -18.84 -10.67 16.74
N VAL A 355 -18.24 -9.53 16.41
CA VAL A 355 -18.67 -8.69 15.29
C VAL A 355 -18.49 -9.46 13.98
N ASN A 356 -19.56 -9.63 13.20
CA ASN A 356 -19.48 -10.25 11.87
C ASN A 356 -18.68 -9.34 10.93
N GLU A 357 -17.68 -9.89 10.23
CA GLU A 357 -16.76 -9.11 9.39
C GLU A 357 -17.44 -8.48 8.17
N ASP A 358 -18.48 -9.14 7.63
CA ASP A 358 -19.32 -8.67 6.51
C ASP A 358 -20.32 -7.56 6.90
N GLY A 359 -20.40 -7.21 8.18
CA GLY A 359 -21.34 -6.21 8.69
C GLY A 359 -20.89 -4.77 8.47
N ASP A 360 -21.85 -3.86 8.25
CA ASP A 360 -21.59 -2.43 8.28
C ASP A 360 -21.19 -1.99 9.69
N LYS A 361 -19.88 -1.80 9.88
CA LYS A 361 -19.25 -1.53 11.18
C LYS A 361 -19.74 -0.23 11.81
N GLU A 362 -20.06 0.78 11.00
CA GLU A 362 -20.60 2.04 11.50
C GLU A 362 -22.04 1.89 11.98
N LYS A 363 -22.91 1.19 11.23
CA LYS A 363 -24.29 0.93 11.67
C LYS A 363 -24.32 0.09 12.95
N ILE A 364 -23.46 -0.92 13.07
CA ILE A 364 -23.32 -1.73 14.30
C ILE A 364 -22.89 -0.85 15.47
N LEU A 365 -21.89 0.01 15.26
CA LEU A 365 -21.38 0.93 16.29
C LEU A 365 -22.44 1.95 16.72
N ASP A 366 -23.15 2.59 15.79
CA ASP A 366 -24.25 3.53 16.09
C ASP A 366 -25.38 2.85 16.89
N MET A 367 -25.75 1.61 16.55
CA MET A 367 -26.73 0.84 17.34
C MET A 367 -26.24 0.55 18.77
N LYS A 368 -24.96 0.19 18.95
CA LYS A 368 -24.38 -0.05 20.28
C LYS A 368 -24.27 1.23 21.10
N ILE A 369 -23.85 2.34 20.50
CA ILE A 369 -23.86 3.68 21.14
C ILE A 369 -25.28 4.01 21.59
N ALA A 370 -26.28 3.86 20.73
CA ALA A 370 -27.68 4.14 21.08
C ALA A 370 -28.19 3.27 22.24
N SER A 371 -27.85 1.98 22.29
CA SER A 371 -28.21 1.12 23.44
C SER A 371 -27.49 1.52 24.74
N ILE A 372 -26.20 1.82 24.66
CA ILE A 372 -25.40 2.23 25.82
C ILE A 372 -25.91 3.55 26.38
N VAL A 373 -26.21 4.53 25.52
CA VAL A 373 -26.79 5.82 25.90
C VAL A 373 -28.17 5.65 26.55
N LYS A 374 -29.02 4.73 26.06
CA LYS A 374 -30.35 4.46 26.64
C LYS A 374 -30.29 3.90 28.08
N ASP A 375 -29.19 3.26 28.46
CA ASP A 375 -28.97 2.79 29.84
C ASP A 375 -28.52 3.90 30.81
N TYR A 376 -27.95 5.00 30.32
CA TYR A 376 -27.60 6.16 31.14
C TYR A 376 -28.80 7.11 31.25
N SER A 377 -29.25 7.42 32.47
CA SER A 377 -30.33 8.38 32.73
C SER A 377 -29.89 9.85 32.58
N ILE A 378 -29.24 10.18 31.47
CA ILE A 378 -28.68 11.49 31.14
C ILE A 378 -29.49 12.11 29.99
N GLU A 379 -29.82 13.40 30.10
CA GLU A 379 -30.42 14.14 28.99
C GLU A 379 -29.37 14.45 27.91
N VAL A 380 -29.23 13.54 26.95
CA VAL A 380 -28.32 13.70 25.80
C VAL A 380 -29.02 14.47 24.68
N THR A 381 -28.44 15.59 24.24
CA THR A 381 -28.94 16.36 23.09
C THR A 381 -28.48 15.75 21.77
N PRO A 382 -29.19 15.96 20.63
CA PRO A 382 -28.75 15.47 19.33
C PRO A 382 -27.35 15.94 18.93
N ALA A 383 -27.00 17.20 19.23
CA ALA A 383 -25.66 17.73 19.01
C ALA A 383 -24.60 17.01 19.85
N MET A 384 -24.86 16.79 21.15
CA MET A 384 -23.97 16.03 22.04
C MET A 384 -23.76 14.59 21.54
N LEU A 385 -24.83 13.90 21.12
CA LEU A 385 -24.71 12.55 20.57
C LEU A 385 -23.94 12.53 19.25
N ALA A 386 -24.14 13.53 18.38
CA ALA A 386 -23.42 13.65 17.12
C ALA A 386 -21.90 13.83 17.33
N LYS A 387 -21.49 14.70 18.25
CA LYS A 387 -20.06 14.83 18.64
C LYS A 387 -19.51 13.52 19.20
N VAL A 388 -20.26 12.85 20.08
CA VAL A 388 -19.82 11.59 20.72
C VAL A 388 -19.70 10.47 19.68
N SER A 389 -20.68 10.28 18.79
CA SER A 389 -20.59 9.29 17.70
C SER A 389 -19.41 9.58 16.78
N TYR A 390 -19.19 10.84 16.39
CA TYR A 390 -18.01 11.24 15.60
C TYR A 390 -16.69 10.80 16.24
N TYR A 391 -16.44 11.16 17.51
CA TYR A 391 -15.18 10.79 18.18
C TYR A 391 -15.03 9.29 18.46
N ILE A 392 -16.13 8.52 18.59
CA ILE A 392 -16.06 7.07 18.71
C ILE A 392 -15.76 6.44 17.34
N LYS A 393 -16.44 6.84 16.27
CA LYS A 393 -16.18 6.35 14.90
C LYS A 393 -14.76 6.66 14.46
N ARG A 394 -14.29 7.88 14.69
CA ARG A 394 -12.93 8.34 14.39
C ARG A 394 -11.87 7.46 15.05
N ASP A 395 -12.08 7.09 16.32
CA ASP A 395 -11.07 6.38 17.11
C ASP A 395 -11.16 4.84 17.04
N PHE A 396 -12.33 4.27 16.70
CA PHE A 396 -12.53 2.82 16.57
C PHE A 396 -12.50 2.31 15.12
N ILE A 397 -13.00 3.10 14.15
CA ILE A 397 -13.19 2.67 12.76
C ILE A 397 -12.26 3.43 11.81
N TRP A 398 -12.21 4.76 11.91
CA TRP A 398 -11.37 5.58 11.02
C TRP A 398 -9.95 5.78 11.58
N PHE A 399 -9.24 6.85 11.23
CA PHE A 399 -7.79 6.98 11.49
C PHE A 399 -7.41 7.83 12.73
N ASN A 400 -8.25 7.88 13.77
CA ASN A 400 -8.00 8.60 15.02
C ASN A 400 -7.70 10.09 14.74
N LYS A 401 -6.81 10.75 15.49
CA LYS A 401 -6.44 12.18 15.30
C LYS A 401 -5.99 12.58 13.89
N ILE A 402 -5.50 11.65 13.05
CA ILE A 402 -5.12 11.98 11.66
C ILE A 402 -6.24 11.78 10.66
N ASP A 403 -7.41 11.31 11.09
CA ASP A 403 -8.54 11.06 10.20
C ASP A 403 -8.97 12.28 9.37
N PRO A 404 -8.95 13.52 9.91
CA PRO A 404 -9.12 14.74 9.11
C PRO A 404 -8.09 14.91 7.97
N LEU A 405 -6.87 14.40 8.13
CA LEU A 405 -5.82 14.40 7.10
C LEU A 405 -6.01 13.26 6.10
N MET A 406 -6.54 12.12 6.54
CA MET A 406 -6.83 10.98 5.67
C MET A 406 -8.03 11.25 4.75
N HIS A 407 -9.02 12.05 5.17
CA HIS A 407 -10.12 12.48 4.31
C HIS A 407 -9.75 13.58 3.29
N ASP A 408 -8.71 14.39 3.50
CA ASP A 408 -8.39 15.49 2.58
C ASP A 408 -7.61 15.03 1.32
N ASP A 409 -8.30 15.03 0.18
CA ASP A 409 -7.74 14.80 -1.16
C ASP A 409 -6.64 15.80 -1.57
N SER A 410 -6.48 16.91 -0.85
CA SER A 410 -5.46 17.93 -1.14
C SER A 410 -4.03 17.53 -0.71
N ILE A 411 -3.87 16.44 0.06
CA ILE A 411 -2.61 15.96 0.65
C ILE A 411 -1.99 14.84 -0.22
N GLU A 412 -0.66 14.84 -0.42
CA GLU A 412 0.09 13.69 -0.97
C GLU A 412 0.72 12.81 0.14
N ASP A 413 1.32 13.41 1.18
CA ASP A 413 2.05 12.70 2.26
C ASP A 413 1.74 13.30 3.66
N VAL A 414 1.85 12.50 4.73
CA VAL A 414 1.67 12.88 6.16
C VAL A 414 2.78 12.25 7.02
N SER A 415 3.40 13.01 7.93
CA SER A 415 4.53 12.57 8.77
C SER A 415 4.37 12.95 10.25
N GLY A 416 4.27 11.93 11.11
CA GLY A 416 4.39 12.05 12.56
C GLY A 416 5.81 11.79 13.02
N ASN A 417 6.54 12.85 13.38
CA ASN A 417 8.00 12.81 13.60
C ASN A 417 8.44 12.48 15.05
N GLY A 418 7.49 12.24 15.95
CA GLY A 418 7.71 11.98 17.38
C GLY A 418 6.48 12.32 18.20
N HIS A 419 6.53 12.05 19.50
CA HIS A 419 5.54 12.56 20.46
C HIS A 419 5.78 14.06 20.76
N ASP A 420 4.74 14.76 21.21
CA ASP A 420 4.76 16.21 21.53
C ASP A 420 5.14 17.15 20.37
N LEU A 421 5.29 16.61 19.16
CA LEU A 421 5.58 17.36 17.94
C LEU A 421 4.32 17.48 17.06
N PRO A 422 4.15 18.61 16.33
CA PRO A 422 3.08 18.74 15.36
C PRO A 422 3.33 17.79 14.18
N ILE A 423 2.24 17.18 13.69
CA ILE A 423 2.26 16.39 12.46
C ILE A 423 2.52 17.33 11.27
N PHE A 424 3.39 16.91 10.35
CA PHE A 424 3.64 17.61 9.10
C PHE A 424 2.94 16.90 7.94
N LEU A 425 2.66 17.64 6.86
CA LEU A 425 2.05 17.10 5.65
C LEU A 425 2.59 17.79 4.38
N TYR A 426 2.43 17.13 3.23
CA TYR A 426 2.66 17.71 1.92
C TYR A 426 1.32 17.99 1.23
N HIS A 427 0.91 19.26 1.22
CA HIS A 427 -0.29 19.73 0.53
C HIS A 427 0.02 20.07 -0.93
N ARG A 428 -0.77 19.56 -1.89
CA ARG A 428 -0.62 19.76 -3.34
C ARG A 428 -0.44 21.22 -3.77
N LYS A 429 -1.04 22.17 -3.03
CA LYS A 429 -1.02 23.62 -3.32
C LYS A 429 0.03 24.39 -2.51
N HIS A 430 0.13 24.14 -1.20
CA HIS A 430 0.95 24.91 -0.26
C HIS A 430 2.27 24.20 0.15
N THR A 431 2.52 22.97 -0.32
CA THR A 431 3.70 22.13 -0.05
C THR A 431 3.83 21.68 1.42
N ASN A 432 5.03 21.72 2.00
CA ASN A 432 5.28 21.24 3.36
C ASN A 432 4.66 22.20 4.39
N ILE A 433 3.74 21.69 5.22
CA ILE A 433 3.05 22.48 6.25
C ILE A 433 3.01 21.69 7.57
N ALA A 434 3.07 22.39 8.70
CA ALA A 434 2.79 21.84 10.03
C ALA A 434 1.28 21.92 10.33
N THR A 435 0.76 20.97 11.12
CA THR A 435 -0.63 20.98 11.59
C THR A 435 -0.74 21.43 13.05
N ASN A 436 -1.97 21.66 13.51
CA ASN A 436 -2.31 21.76 14.94
C ASN A 436 -2.46 20.39 15.64
N ILE A 437 -2.30 19.27 14.92
CA ILE A 437 -2.45 17.92 15.49
C ILE A 437 -1.14 17.48 16.13
N VAL A 438 -1.22 17.09 17.41
CA VAL A 438 -0.11 16.56 18.21
C VAL A 438 -0.55 15.26 18.90
N PHE A 439 0.32 14.26 18.93
CA PHE A 439 0.14 13.03 19.71
C PHE A 439 0.96 13.07 21.01
N GLN A 440 0.42 12.50 22.08
CA GLN A 440 1.18 12.15 23.30
C GLN A 440 1.91 10.81 23.13
N GLU A 441 2.91 10.50 23.96
CA GLU A 441 3.74 9.29 23.78
C GLU A 441 2.92 7.99 23.80
N GLU A 442 2.13 7.75 24.86
CA GLU A 442 1.28 6.57 25.00
C GLU A 442 0.23 6.45 23.88
N GLU A 443 -0.28 7.59 23.44
CA GLU A 443 -1.28 7.72 22.36
C GLU A 443 -0.67 7.36 21.00
N LEU A 444 0.54 7.85 20.70
CA LEU A 444 1.28 7.57 19.47
C LEU A 444 1.72 6.09 19.40
N ASN A 445 2.19 5.54 20.52
CA ASN A 445 2.51 4.13 20.66
C ASN A 445 1.27 3.25 20.40
N SER A 446 0.13 3.62 21.00
CA SER A 446 -1.16 2.93 20.80
C SER A 446 -1.63 3.00 19.35
N PHE A 447 -1.55 4.18 18.72
CA PHE A 447 -1.91 4.40 17.33
C PHE A 447 -1.09 3.53 16.36
N ILE A 448 0.23 3.49 16.51
CA ILE A 448 1.11 2.67 15.67
C ILE A 448 0.78 1.18 15.80
N ILE A 449 0.55 0.68 17.03
CA ILE A 449 0.18 -0.71 17.26
C ILE A 449 -1.18 -1.04 16.61
N GLN A 450 -2.17 -0.15 16.73
CA GLN A 450 -3.49 -0.31 16.11
C GLN A 450 -3.42 -0.31 14.57
N ILE A 451 -2.67 0.62 13.97
CA ILE A 451 -2.53 0.69 12.51
C ILE A 451 -1.74 -0.51 11.97
N ALA A 452 -0.71 -1.00 12.67
CA ALA A 452 0.00 -2.21 12.29
C ALA A 452 -0.96 -3.42 12.25
N GLN A 453 -1.71 -3.65 13.33
CA GLN A 453 -2.69 -4.74 13.43
C GLN A 453 -3.77 -4.65 12.34
N ARG A 454 -4.33 -3.45 12.11
CA ARG A 454 -5.33 -3.20 11.05
C ARG A 454 -4.78 -3.37 9.64
N SER A 455 -3.47 -3.25 9.47
CA SER A 455 -2.75 -3.52 8.21
C SER A 455 -2.31 -4.98 8.07
N GLY A 456 -2.81 -5.88 8.94
CA GLY A 456 -2.50 -7.31 8.93
C GLY A 456 -1.08 -7.66 9.38
N LYS A 457 -0.42 -6.78 10.15
CA LYS A 457 0.97 -6.94 10.61
C LYS A 457 1.11 -6.75 12.12
N HIS A 458 2.28 -7.11 12.65
CA HIS A 458 2.64 -6.91 14.05
C HIS A 458 3.90 -6.07 14.16
N ILE A 459 3.97 -5.20 15.15
CA ILE A 459 5.13 -4.36 15.48
C ILE A 459 5.41 -4.50 16.98
N SER A 460 6.69 -4.55 17.37
CA SER A 460 7.09 -4.81 18.75
C SER A 460 8.42 -4.14 19.10
N VAL A 461 8.86 -4.19 20.36
CA VAL A 461 10.18 -3.66 20.74
C VAL A 461 11.34 -4.48 20.12
N ALA A 462 11.10 -5.75 19.79
CA ALA A 462 12.07 -6.63 19.11
C ALA A 462 12.09 -6.43 17.59
N GLU A 463 10.94 -6.12 16.99
CA GLU A 463 10.77 -5.78 15.57
C GLU A 463 10.10 -4.39 15.47
N PRO A 464 10.87 -3.30 15.69
CA PRO A 464 10.33 -1.97 15.93
C PRO A 464 10.13 -1.13 14.67
N MET A 465 10.44 -1.64 13.47
CA MET A 465 10.26 -0.92 12.20
C MET A 465 9.38 -1.74 11.26
N ILE A 466 8.44 -1.09 10.57
CA ILE A 466 7.58 -1.79 9.61
C ILE A 466 7.11 -0.89 8.46
N ASP A 467 7.01 -1.48 7.28
CA ASP A 467 6.25 -0.97 6.13
C ASP A 467 4.94 -1.74 6.01
N ALA A 468 3.83 -1.07 5.72
CA ALA A 468 2.51 -1.70 5.56
C ALA A 468 1.61 -0.97 4.56
N ALA A 469 0.59 -1.67 4.07
CA ALA A 469 -0.53 -1.09 3.34
C ALA A 469 -1.72 -0.93 4.29
N MET A 470 -2.19 0.30 4.45
CA MET A 470 -3.32 0.66 5.30
C MET A 470 -4.66 0.21 4.70
N PRO A 471 -5.76 0.14 5.49
CA PRO A 471 -7.07 -0.30 5.01
C PRO A 471 -7.69 0.51 3.85
N ASP A 472 -7.28 1.77 3.67
CA ASP A 472 -7.65 2.65 2.54
C ASP A 472 -6.77 2.44 1.28
N GLY A 473 -5.70 1.64 1.40
CA GLY A 473 -4.69 1.43 0.36
C GLY A 473 -3.46 2.34 0.48
N SER A 474 -3.43 3.31 1.41
CA SER A 474 -2.27 4.17 1.62
C SER A 474 -1.07 3.35 2.12
N ARG A 475 0.16 3.73 1.72
CA ARG A 475 1.37 3.11 2.30
C ARG A 475 1.72 3.83 3.60
N ILE A 476 2.02 3.08 4.65
CA ILE A 476 2.60 3.61 5.89
C ILE A 476 3.92 2.93 6.21
N GLN A 477 4.90 3.75 6.59
CA GLN A 477 6.10 3.32 7.30
C GLN A 477 5.95 3.75 8.76
N MET A 478 6.30 2.88 9.71
CA MET A 478 6.21 3.15 11.16
C MET A 478 7.47 2.66 11.89
N THR A 479 7.76 3.32 13.00
CA THR A 479 8.77 2.94 13.99
C THR A 479 8.19 3.06 15.40
N LEU A 480 8.38 2.04 16.25
CA LEU A 480 7.82 1.96 17.60
C LEU A 480 8.87 2.27 18.68
N GLY A 481 8.54 3.21 19.57
CA GLY A 481 9.33 3.54 20.76
C GLY A 481 10.65 4.24 20.46
N THR A 482 11.52 4.31 21.47
CA THR A 482 12.79 5.06 21.43
C THR A 482 14.01 4.25 20.98
N CYS A 483 13.86 2.96 20.70
CA CYS A 483 15.00 2.06 20.40
C CYS A 483 15.64 2.28 19.03
N VAL A 484 14.92 2.93 18.10
CA VAL A 484 15.43 3.31 16.76
C VAL A 484 15.32 4.82 16.54
N THR A 485 14.27 5.47 17.04
CA THR A 485 13.98 6.89 16.82
C THR A 485 14.03 7.69 18.12
N ALA A 486 14.92 8.68 18.20
CA ALA A 486 15.24 9.40 19.44
C ALA A 486 14.10 10.26 20.02
N HIS A 487 13.07 10.57 19.23
CA HIS A 487 11.86 11.30 19.65
C HIS A 487 10.66 10.36 19.85
N GLY A 488 10.94 9.11 20.22
CA GLY A 488 9.95 8.05 20.38
C GLY A 488 9.43 7.55 19.04
N SER A 489 8.21 7.02 19.08
CA SER A 489 7.49 6.49 17.92
C SER A 489 7.36 7.47 16.76
N THR A 490 7.42 6.99 15.52
CA THR A 490 7.28 7.82 14.31
C THR A 490 6.48 7.10 13.23
N PHE A 491 5.80 7.84 12.35
CA PHE A 491 5.21 7.29 11.13
C PHE A 491 5.30 8.25 9.95
N THR A 492 5.30 7.70 8.73
CA THR A 492 5.07 8.45 7.49
C THR A 492 4.09 7.69 6.61
N ILE A 493 2.99 8.35 6.26
CA ILE A 493 1.95 7.88 5.36
C ILE A 493 2.12 8.57 4.02
N ARG A 494 2.07 7.79 2.94
CA ARG A 494 1.95 8.27 1.57
C ARG A 494 0.55 7.91 1.07
N LYS A 495 -0.30 8.93 0.88
CA LYS A 495 -1.73 8.73 0.65
C LYS A 495 -1.98 8.07 -0.70
N PHE A 496 -2.89 7.10 -0.70
CA PHE A 496 -3.50 6.59 -1.92
C PHE A 496 -4.47 7.63 -2.47
N SER A 497 -4.31 8.03 -3.73
CA SER A 497 -5.21 8.99 -4.38
C SER A 497 -6.48 8.26 -4.80
N ASP A 498 -7.64 8.65 -4.27
CA ASP A 498 -8.84 7.86 -4.52
C ASP A 498 -9.32 8.05 -5.97
N VAL A 499 -9.22 9.28 -6.49
CA VAL A 499 -9.35 9.58 -7.92
C VAL A 499 -8.04 9.23 -8.67
N PRO A 500 -8.08 8.32 -9.66
CA PRO A 500 -6.94 8.00 -10.52
C PRO A 500 -6.70 9.07 -11.62
N ILE A 501 -5.42 9.35 -11.90
CA ILE A 501 -4.99 10.36 -12.88
C ILE A 501 -5.18 9.86 -14.32
N THR A 502 -5.72 10.71 -15.21
CA THR A 502 -6.04 10.34 -16.60
C THR A 502 -5.06 10.88 -17.64
N PRO A 503 -5.03 10.35 -18.89
CA PRO A 503 -4.29 10.94 -19.99
C PRO A 503 -4.66 12.39 -20.29
N VAL A 504 -5.93 12.76 -20.05
CA VAL A 504 -6.45 14.11 -20.28
C VAL A 504 -5.81 15.09 -19.30
N ASP A 505 -5.64 14.71 -18.03
CA ASP A 505 -5.05 15.56 -17.01
C ASP A 505 -3.53 15.73 -17.20
N LEU A 506 -2.84 14.66 -17.61
CA LEU A 506 -1.43 14.74 -18.00
C LEU A 506 -1.18 15.68 -19.19
N ILE A 507 -2.16 15.87 -20.08
CA ILE A 507 -2.11 16.89 -21.13
C ILE A 507 -2.46 18.28 -20.57
N LYS A 508 -3.53 18.42 -19.77
CA LYS A 508 -3.91 19.71 -19.12
C LYS A 508 -2.76 20.31 -18.30
N TRP A 509 -2.00 19.48 -17.58
CA TRP A 509 -0.85 19.91 -16.77
C TRP A 509 0.42 20.18 -17.58
N GLY A 510 0.43 19.84 -18.88
CA GLY A 510 1.61 19.92 -19.74
C GLY A 510 2.67 18.87 -19.43
N THR A 511 2.35 17.78 -18.73
CA THR A 511 3.29 16.68 -18.47
C THR A 511 3.67 15.96 -19.76
N PHE A 512 2.73 15.90 -20.71
CA PHE A 512 2.88 15.39 -22.07
C PHE A 512 2.16 16.31 -23.07
N SER A 513 2.53 16.24 -24.35
CA SER A 513 1.70 16.79 -25.43
C SER A 513 0.61 15.79 -25.86
N ALA A 514 -0.51 16.29 -26.38
CA ALA A 514 -1.55 15.45 -26.98
C ALA A 514 -1.03 14.58 -28.14
N GLU A 515 0.02 15.01 -28.84
CA GLU A 515 0.67 14.22 -29.90
C GLU A 515 1.49 13.05 -29.33
N SER A 516 2.31 13.30 -28.30
CA SER A 516 3.03 12.23 -27.60
C SER A 516 2.09 11.23 -26.92
N MET A 517 0.93 11.69 -26.45
CA MET A 517 -0.10 10.83 -25.85
C MET A 517 -0.89 10.04 -26.91
N ALA A 518 -1.19 10.63 -28.07
CA ALA A 518 -1.78 9.93 -29.22
C ALA A 518 -0.84 8.86 -29.81
N TYR A 519 0.47 9.13 -29.81
CA TYR A 519 1.51 8.15 -30.12
C TYR A 519 1.50 7.00 -29.11
N LEU A 520 1.52 7.28 -27.80
CA LEU A 520 1.49 6.23 -26.76
C LEU A 520 0.24 5.36 -26.86
N TRP A 521 -0.94 5.96 -27.07
CA TRP A 521 -2.19 5.24 -27.31
C TRP A 521 -2.07 4.27 -28.49
N LEU A 522 -1.60 4.74 -29.66
CA LEU A 522 -1.45 3.87 -30.84
C LEU A 522 -0.40 2.77 -30.62
N CYS A 523 0.67 3.03 -29.88
CA CYS A 523 1.66 2.00 -29.52
C CYS A 523 1.11 0.94 -28.57
N ILE A 524 0.41 1.37 -27.51
CA ILE A 524 -0.18 0.48 -26.49
C ILE A 524 -1.20 -0.46 -27.13
N GLU A 525 -2.13 0.05 -27.94
CA GLU A 525 -3.13 -0.71 -28.72
C GLU A 525 -2.52 -1.71 -29.73
N ASN A 526 -1.21 -1.67 -29.92
CA ASN A 526 -0.46 -2.57 -30.81
C ASN A 526 0.59 -3.41 -30.09
N ASN A 527 0.42 -3.61 -28.78
CA ASN A 527 1.25 -4.47 -27.94
C ASN A 527 2.74 -4.08 -27.99
N LYS A 528 3.02 -2.81 -27.71
CA LYS A 528 4.38 -2.25 -27.57
C LYS A 528 4.73 -2.06 -26.09
N SER A 529 5.85 -2.63 -25.63
CA SER A 529 6.25 -2.63 -24.22
C SER A 529 6.89 -1.30 -23.80
N LEU A 530 6.66 -0.87 -22.56
CA LEU A 530 6.91 0.51 -22.10
C LEU A 530 7.50 0.56 -20.67
N ILE A 531 8.59 1.28 -20.47
CA ILE A 531 9.11 1.60 -19.12
C ILE A 531 9.12 3.11 -18.87
N TYR A 532 8.53 3.51 -17.74
CA TYR A 532 8.66 4.86 -17.18
C TYR A 532 9.89 4.92 -16.27
N ALA A 533 10.84 5.82 -16.55
CA ALA A 533 12.03 6.00 -15.74
C ALA A 533 12.11 7.43 -15.18
N GLY A 534 12.58 7.56 -13.94
CA GLY A 534 12.80 8.86 -13.28
C GLY A 534 12.92 8.77 -11.77
N GLY A 535 13.41 9.83 -11.14
CA GLY A 535 13.53 9.96 -9.68
C GLY A 535 12.22 9.79 -8.90
N THR A 536 12.30 9.84 -7.57
CA THR A 536 11.14 9.77 -6.66
C THR A 536 10.18 10.93 -6.90
N ALA A 537 8.87 10.70 -6.72
CA ALA A 537 7.80 11.70 -6.93
C ALA A 537 7.71 12.36 -8.33
N SER A 538 8.44 11.86 -9.33
CA SER A 538 8.46 12.38 -10.72
C SER A 538 7.15 12.18 -11.51
N GLY A 539 6.29 11.24 -11.08
CA GLY A 539 4.99 10.94 -11.71
C GLY A 539 4.89 9.60 -12.44
N LYS A 540 5.85 8.69 -12.25
CA LYS A 540 5.94 7.41 -12.98
C LYS A 540 4.66 6.56 -12.91
N THR A 541 4.25 6.13 -11.72
CA THR A 541 3.07 5.26 -11.56
C THR A 541 1.79 5.97 -11.96
N SER A 542 1.67 7.27 -11.69
CA SER A 542 0.58 8.12 -12.18
C SER A 542 0.45 8.09 -13.70
N SER A 543 1.59 8.09 -14.41
CA SER A 543 1.65 8.06 -15.88
C SER A 543 1.41 6.67 -16.43
N LEU A 544 1.91 5.63 -15.75
CA LEU A 544 1.59 4.23 -16.02
C LEU A 544 0.08 3.98 -15.90
N ASN A 545 -0.54 4.40 -14.80
CA ASN A 545 -1.98 4.24 -14.57
C ASN A 545 -2.79 4.98 -15.63
N ALA A 546 -2.43 6.24 -15.92
CA ALA A 546 -3.09 7.03 -16.97
C ALA A 546 -3.04 6.35 -18.35
N VAL A 547 -1.87 5.93 -18.85
CA VAL A 547 -1.79 5.31 -20.18
C VAL A 547 -2.37 3.90 -20.23
N SER A 548 -2.58 3.26 -19.08
CA SER A 548 -3.25 1.96 -19.02
C SER A 548 -4.73 2.05 -19.47
N LEU A 549 -5.33 3.24 -19.51
CA LEU A 549 -6.65 3.45 -20.13
C LEU A 549 -6.64 3.23 -21.65
N PHE A 550 -5.47 3.20 -22.30
CA PHE A 550 -5.35 2.87 -23.72
C PHE A 550 -5.26 1.36 -23.99
N ILE A 551 -5.12 0.53 -22.95
CA ILE A 551 -5.22 -0.93 -23.07
C ILE A 551 -6.65 -1.28 -23.52
N PRO A 552 -6.85 -2.13 -24.54
CA PRO A 552 -8.20 -2.49 -24.99
C PRO A 552 -9.05 -3.11 -23.88
N GLU A 553 -10.28 -2.63 -23.71
CA GLU A 553 -11.25 -2.99 -22.65
C GLU A 553 -11.32 -4.49 -22.28
N LYS A 554 -11.23 -5.37 -23.30
CA LYS A 554 -11.41 -6.82 -23.16
C LYS A 554 -10.12 -7.59 -22.85
N ALA A 555 -8.96 -6.95 -22.99
CA ALA A 555 -7.66 -7.59 -22.86
C ALA A 555 -7.44 -8.11 -21.44
N LYS A 556 -6.77 -9.25 -21.28
CA LYS A 556 -6.41 -9.77 -19.95
C LYS A 556 -5.24 -9.00 -19.36
N ILE A 557 -5.48 -8.33 -18.24
CA ILE A 557 -4.48 -7.53 -17.51
C ILE A 557 -4.15 -8.21 -16.18
N ILE A 558 -2.86 -8.24 -15.83
CA ILE A 558 -2.40 -8.57 -14.48
C ILE A 558 -1.51 -7.41 -13.99
N THR A 559 -1.83 -6.83 -12.82
CA THR A 559 -0.93 -5.89 -12.14
C THR A 559 -0.19 -6.60 -10.99
N LEU A 560 1.10 -6.29 -10.83
CA LEU A 560 2.00 -6.85 -9.83
C LEU A 560 2.67 -5.69 -9.08
N GLU A 561 2.40 -5.54 -7.79
CA GLU A 561 2.68 -4.30 -7.06
C GLU A 561 3.18 -4.58 -5.63
N ASP A 562 4.10 -3.75 -5.09
CA ASP A 562 4.49 -3.84 -3.66
C ASP A 562 3.41 -3.28 -2.72
N THR A 563 2.64 -2.34 -3.24
CA THR A 563 1.48 -1.71 -2.61
C THR A 563 0.61 -1.24 -3.76
N ARG A 564 -0.71 -1.39 -3.64
CA ARG A 564 -1.66 -1.11 -4.73
C ARG A 564 -1.69 0.38 -5.06
N GLU A 565 -0.97 0.79 -6.11
CA GLU A 565 -1.00 2.15 -6.66
C GLU A 565 -1.87 2.24 -7.94
N LEU A 566 -2.11 1.12 -8.64
CA LEU A 566 -2.86 1.06 -9.89
C LEU A 566 -4.38 0.86 -9.69
N LYS A 567 -5.15 1.57 -10.53
CA LYS A 567 -6.62 1.58 -10.57
C LYS A 567 -7.08 1.58 -12.01
N LEU A 568 -7.54 0.42 -12.48
CA LEU A 568 -7.94 0.19 -13.87
C LEU A 568 -9.47 0.00 -13.99
N PRO A 569 -10.12 0.48 -15.07
CA PRO A 569 -11.54 0.25 -15.33
C PRO A 569 -11.85 -1.14 -15.92
N HIS A 570 -10.82 -1.90 -16.33
CA HIS A 570 -10.95 -3.13 -17.10
C HIS A 570 -11.57 -4.28 -16.29
N PRO A 571 -12.63 -4.94 -16.79
CA PRO A 571 -13.28 -6.05 -16.07
C PRO A 571 -12.44 -7.34 -16.06
N ASN A 572 -11.46 -7.47 -16.95
CA ASN A 572 -10.57 -8.64 -17.10
C ASN A 572 -9.19 -8.38 -16.45
N TRP A 573 -9.21 -7.78 -15.24
CA TRP A 573 -8.02 -7.40 -14.47
C TRP A 573 -7.86 -8.26 -13.22
N ILE A 574 -6.65 -8.76 -12.98
CA ILE A 574 -6.24 -9.43 -11.74
C ILE A 574 -5.19 -8.55 -11.03
N PRO A 575 -5.55 -7.83 -9.96
CA PRO A 575 -4.58 -7.16 -9.11
C PRO A 575 -3.86 -8.17 -8.19
N SER A 576 -2.54 -8.14 -8.18
CA SER A 576 -1.69 -8.95 -7.29
C SER A 576 -0.73 -8.04 -6.53
N VAL A 577 -0.65 -8.24 -5.22
CA VAL A 577 0.24 -7.48 -4.33
C VAL A 577 1.23 -8.45 -3.68
N THR A 578 2.48 -8.03 -3.46
CA THR A 578 3.46 -8.83 -2.72
C THR A 578 3.03 -9.00 -1.26
N ARG A 579 3.63 -9.98 -0.58
CA ARG A 579 3.38 -10.18 0.85
C ARG A 579 4.63 -10.70 1.54
N ASP A 580 5.07 -9.98 2.56
CA ASP A 580 6.17 -10.40 3.44
C ASP A 580 5.82 -11.71 4.19
N SER A 581 6.83 -12.36 4.76
CA SER A 581 6.58 -13.49 5.66
C SER A 581 5.95 -13.02 6.97
N PHE A 582 5.17 -13.92 7.59
CA PHE A 582 4.67 -13.77 8.95
C PHE A 582 5.57 -14.44 10.00
N THR A 583 6.72 -15.00 9.59
CA THR A 583 7.62 -15.78 10.45
C THR A 583 9.08 -15.40 10.21
N ALA A 584 9.89 -15.41 11.28
CA ALA A 584 11.32 -15.07 11.24
C ALA A 584 12.20 -16.08 10.46
N ASP A 585 11.62 -17.14 9.88
CA ASP A 585 12.28 -18.07 8.95
C ASP A 585 11.92 -17.81 7.48
N GLU A 586 11.41 -16.60 7.18
CA GLU A 586 10.98 -16.08 5.86
C GLU A 586 9.92 -16.92 5.12
N ARG A 587 9.36 -17.96 5.77
CA ARG A 587 8.46 -18.90 5.10
C ARG A 587 7.17 -18.23 4.66
N GLY A 588 6.77 -18.56 3.43
CA GLY A 588 5.55 -18.03 2.84
C GLY A 588 5.59 -16.54 2.54
N ALA A 589 6.76 -15.89 2.48
CA ALA A 589 6.90 -14.65 1.70
C ALA A 589 6.49 -14.90 0.23
N VAL A 590 5.97 -13.86 -0.44
CA VAL A 590 5.60 -13.88 -1.86
C VAL A 590 6.07 -12.57 -2.47
N ASP A 591 7.18 -12.62 -3.23
CA ASP A 591 7.79 -11.45 -3.84
C ASP A 591 7.34 -11.20 -5.29
N MET A 592 7.78 -10.08 -5.86
CA MET A 592 7.49 -9.69 -7.25
C MET A 592 7.86 -10.76 -8.28
N TYR A 593 8.93 -11.52 -8.07
CA TYR A 593 9.40 -12.55 -8.98
C TYR A 593 8.51 -13.81 -8.92
N ASP A 594 8.06 -14.21 -7.73
CA ASP A 594 7.10 -15.30 -7.59
C ASP A 594 5.72 -14.94 -8.16
N LEU A 595 5.24 -13.72 -7.91
CA LEU A 595 4.03 -13.19 -8.55
C LEU A 595 4.14 -13.18 -10.08
N LEU A 596 5.27 -12.70 -10.62
CA LEU A 596 5.52 -12.60 -12.05
C LEU A 596 5.60 -13.98 -12.73
N LYS A 597 6.26 -14.93 -12.08
CA LYS A 597 6.33 -16.34 -12.48
C LYS A 597 4.96 -17.04 -12.43
N ALA A 598 4.09 -16.65 -11.50
CA ALA A 598 2.69 -17.10 -11.47
C ALA A 598 1.85 -16.45 -12.58
N ALA A 599 1.99 -15.14 -12.79
CA ALA A 599 1.25 -14.37 -13.79
C ALA A 599 1.47 -14.91 -15.22
N LEU A 600 2.70 -15.27 -15.58
CA LEU A 600 3.01 -15.84 -16.90
C LEU A 600 2.26 -17.16 -17.20
N ARG A 601 1.92 -17.95 -16.16
CA ARG A 601 1.10 -19.17 -16.32
C ARG A 601 -0.38 -18.86 -16.59
N GLN A 602 -0.83 -17.65 -16.27
CA GLN A 602 -2.21 -17.21 -16.47
C GLN A 602 -2.46 -16.59 -17.85
N ARG A 603 -1.42 -16.50 -18.71
CA ARG A 603 -1.46 -15.96 -20.08
C ARG A 603 -2.11 -14.56 -20.18
N PRO A 604 -1.54 -13.52 -19.53
CA PRO A 604 -1.96 -12.14 -19.72
C PRO A 604 -1.65 -11.65 -21.14
N GLU A 605 -2.40 -10.66 -21.60
CA GLU A 605 -2.05 -9.87 -22.79
C GLU A 605 -1.21 -8.64 -22.39
N TYR A 606 -1.50 -8.08 -21.20
CA TYR A 606 -0.82 -6.94 -20.59
C TYR A 606 -0.40 -7.27 -19.16
N LEU A 607 0.88 -7.03 -18.86
CA LEU A 607 1.52 -7.39 -17.60
C LEU A 607 2.22 -6.15 -17.02
N LEU A 608 1.62 -5.60 -15.96
CA LEU A 608 1.97 -4.29 -15.39
C LEU A 608 2.69 -4.51 -14.06
N VAL A 609 4.00 -4.23 -14.01
CA VAL A 609 4.80 -4.34 -12.78
C VAL A 609 5.02 -2.94 -12.22
N GLY A 610 4.51 -2.65 -11.02
CA GLY A 610 4.49 -1.30 -10.44
C GLY A 610 5.86 -0.61 -10.44
N GLU A 611 6.91 -1.31 -10.00
CA GLU A 611 8.29 -0.90 -10.19
C GLU A 611 9.23 -2.11 -10.31
N VAL A 612 10.27 -2.01 -11.13
CA VAL A 612 11.40 -2.95 -11.14
C VAL A 612 12.62 -2.40 -10.41
N ARG A 613 13.17 -3.22 -9.49
CA ARG A 613 14.27 -2.90 -8.58
C ARG A 613 15.36 -3.98 -8.51
N GLY A 614 15.07 -5.22 -8.88
CA GLY A 614 15.97 -6.38 -8.72
C GLY A 614 15.66 -7.56 -9.66
N LYS A 615 15.70 -8.77 -9.12
CA LYS A 615 15.68 -10.06 -9.85
C LYS A 615 14.45 -10.26 -10.74
N GLU A 616 13.31 -9.65 -10.40
CA GLU A 616 12.05 -9.74 -11.13
C GLU A 616 12.14 -9.15 -12.54
N ALA A 617 12.99 -8.14 -12.76
CA ALA A 617 13.18 -7.53 -14.07
C ALA A 617 13.74 -8.52 -15.10
N LEU A 618 14.58 -9.48 -14.72
CA LEU A 618 15.04 -10.53 -15.64
C LEU A 618 13.86 -11.32 -16.22
N THR A 619 12.91 -11.71 -15.37
CA THR A 619 11.69 -12.40 -15.79
C THR A 619 10.75 -11.47 -16.56
N LEU A 620 10.74 -10.15 -16.28
CA LEU A 620 9.96 -9.18 -17.05
C LEU A 620 10.47 -9.02 -18.48
N PHE A 621 11.79 -8.95 -18.68
CA PHE A 621 12.39 -8.88 -20.01
C PHE A 621 12.29 -10.23 -20.76
N GLN A 622 12.27 -11.37 -20.05
CA GLN A 622 11.86 -12.66 -20.63
C GLN A 622 10.39 -12.67 -21.06
N ALA A 623 9.48 -12.03 -20.31
CA ALA A 623 8.07 -11.90 -20.67
C ALA A 623 7.90 -11.07 -21.96
N MET A 624 8.59 -9.91 -22.06
CA MET A 624 8.67 -9.13 -23.30
C MET A 624 9.17 -9.98 -24.47
N SER A 625 10.30 -10.68 -24.26
CA SER A 625 10.95 -11.53 -25.29
C SER A 625 10.09 -12.71 -25.75
N THR A 626 9.11 -13.13 -24.94
CA THR A 626 8.14 -14.20 -25.27
C THR A 626 6.81 -13.67 -25.81
N GLY A 627 6.70 -12.35 -26.06
CA GLY A 627 5.55 -11.74 -26.72
C GLY A 627 4.43 -11.25 -25.80
N HIS A 628 4.64 -11.19 -24.49
CA HIS A 628 3.73 -10.52 -23.57
C HIS A 628 3.95 -9.00 -23.65
N THR A 629 2.88 -8.21 -23.72
CA THR A 629 3.02 -6.74 -23.58
C THR A 629 3.30 -6.45 -22.11
N THR A 630 4.40 -5.76 -21.81
CA THR A 630 4.71 -5.43 -20.41
C THR A 630 4.96 -3.95 -20.21
N PHE A 631 4.42 -3.43 -19.11
CA PHE A 631 4.66 -2.06 -18.66
C PHE A 631 5.28 -2.08 -17.27
N SER A 632 6.20 -1.14 -17.00
CA SER A 632 6.73 -0.97 -15.64
C SER A 632 7.26 0.43 -15.37
N THR A 633 7.65 0.70 -14.12
CA THR A 633 8.40 1.89 -13.74
C THR A 633 9.76 1.54 -13.14
N MET A 634 10.72 2.46 -13.17
CA MET A 634 12.01 2.30 -12.48
C MET A 634 12.63 3.65 -12.07
N HIS A 635 13.49 3.65 -11.05
CA HIS A 635 14.31 4.82 -10.75
C HIS A 635 15.50 4.95 -11.70
N ALA A 636 15.52 5.96 -12.58
CA ALA A 636 16.67 6.39 -13.38
C ALA A 636 16.37 7.70 -14.12
N ASP A 637 17.20 8.73 -13.95
CA ASP A 637 16.95 10.09 -14.50
C ASP A 637 17.39 10.27 -15.96
N SER A 638 17.86 9.22 -16.62
CA SER A 638 18.20 9.21 -18.04
C SER A 638 18.17 7.79 -18.62
N VAL A 639 18.05 7.67 -19.95
CA VAL A 639 18.07 6.37 -20.66
C VAL A 639 19.38 5.61 -20.40
N ALA A 640 20.52 6.31 -20.37
CA ALA A 640 21.81 5.70 -20.06
C ALA A 640 21.87 5.17 -18.62
N SER A 641 21.31 5.91 -17.65
CA SER A 641 21.18 5.45 -16.26
C SER A 641 20.23 4.24 -16.14
N ALA A 642 19.11 4.24 -16.88
CA ALA A 642 18.15 3.15 -16.89
C ALA A 642 18.79 1.86 -17.44
N ILE A 643 19.44 1.92 -18.60
CA ILE A 643 20.19 0.81 -19.19
C ILE A 643 21.28 0.32 -18.23
N HIS A 644 22.06 1.22 -17.63
CA HIS A 644 23.10 0.84 -16.66
C HIS A 644 22.51 0.13 -15.43
N ARG A 645 21.35 0.56 -14.91
CA ARG A 645 20.68 -0.14 -13.79
C ARG A 645 20.11 -1.49 -14.20
N LEU A 646 19.60 -1.66 -15.43
CA LEU A 646 19.16 -2.96 -15.93
C LEU A 646 20.33 -3.94 -16.06
N GLU A 647 21.48 -3.51 -16.56
CA GLU A 647 22.60 -4.41 -16.88
C GLU A 647 23.41 -4.87 -15.68
N ASN A 648 23.33 -4.16 -14.55
CA ASN A 648 24.14 -4.43 -13.36
C ASN A 648 23.32 -5.04 -12.20
N PRO A 649 23.98 -5.69 -11.23
CA PRO A 649 23.34 -6.10 -9.98
C PRO A 649 22.66 -4.91 -9.28
N PRO A 650 21.49 -5.10 -8.63
CA PRO A 650 20.81 -6.38 -8.37
C PRO A 650 19.88 -6.87 -9.50
N ILE A 651 19.85 -6.21 -10.67
CA ILE A 651 18.92 -6.53 -11.76
C ILE A 651 19.53 -7.51 -12.78
N SER A 652 20.73 -7.21 -13.29
CA SER A 652 21.53 -8.11 -14.15
C SER A 652 20.82 -8.66 -15.42
N VAL A 653 19.95 -7.86 -16.05
CA VAL A 653 19.31 -8.19 -17.33
C VAL A 653 20.37 -8.22 -18.46
N PRO A 654 20.49 -9.32 -19.23
CA PRO A 654 21.39 -9.36 -20.38
C PRO A 654 21.02 -8.30 -21.43
N ARG A 655 22.01 -7.54 -21.92
CA ARG A 655 21.81 -6.47 -22.91
C ARG A 655 20.97 -6.89 -24.12
N THR A 656 21.12 -8.13 -24.59
CA THR A 656 20.33 -8.71 -25.69
C THR A 656 18.83 -8.79 -25.40
N MET A 657 18.42 -9.00 -24.14
CA MET A 657 17.01 -8.98 -23.76
C MET A 657 16.44 -7.57 -23.69
N ILE A 658 17.28 -6.53 -23.45
CA ILE A 658 16.83 -5.13 -23.38
C ILE A 658 16.25 -4.65 -24.73
N GLN A 659 16.62 -5.30 -25.85
CA GLN A 659 16.01 -5.08 -27.17
C GLN A 659 14.48 -5.36 -27.23
N ALA A 660 13.93 -6.14 -26.28
CA ALA A 660 12.52 -6.49 -26.23
C ALA A 660 11.63 -5.40 -25.61
N LEU A 661 12.23 -4.37 -25.01
CA LEU A 661 11.53 -3.13 -24.66
C LEU A 661 11.39 -2.28 -25.92
N ASP A 662 10.19 -1.76 -26.22
CA ASP A 662 10.02 -0.87 -27.37
C ASP A 662 10.29 0.59 -27.01
N ILE A 663 9.74 1.06 -25.89
CA ILE A 663 9.66 2.49 -25.53
C ILE A 663 10.12 2.72 -24.09
N MET A 664 10.89 3.79 -23.88
CA MET A 664 11.27 4.31 -22.57
C MET A 664 10.87 5.79 -22.44
N SER A 665 10.19 6.14 -21.35
CA SER A 665 9.70 7.50 -21.08
C SER A 665 10.42 8.06 -19.86
N ILE A 666 11.25 9.10 -20.04
CA ILE A 666 12.04 9.73 -18.98
C ILE A 666 11.24 10.88 -18.37
N GLN A 667 10.93 10.79 -17.09
CA GLN A 667 10.16 11.77 -16.34
C GLN A 667 10.99 12.43 -15.24
N SER A 668 10.77 13.72 -15.03
CA SER A 668 11.41 14.47 -13.97
C SER A 668 10.48 15.50 -13.36
N GLN A 669 10.79 15.90 -12.13
CA GLN A 669 10.14 17.00 -11.44
C GLN A 669 11.06 18.22 -11.54
N THR A 670 10.58 19.26 -12.20
CA THR A 670 11.37 20.42 -12.65
C THR A 670 10.65 21.72 -12.29
N TYR A 671 11.19 22.87 -12.68
CA TYR A 671 10.60 24.18 -12.45
C TYR A 671 10.31 24.91 -13.76
N THR A 672 9.06 25.32 -13.95
CA THR A 672 8.63 26.17 -15.06
C THR A 672 8.01 27.44 -14.50
N LYS A 673 8.52 28.62 -14.91
CA LYS A 673 8.00 29.94 -14.47
C LYS A 673 7.87 30.06 -12.93
N GLY A 674 8.86 29.54 -12.20
CA GLY A 674 8.90 29.54 -10.73
C GLY A 674 8.04 28.48 -10.04
N LYS A 675 7.24 27.70 -10.76
CA LYS A 675 6.38 26.63 -10.19
C LYS A 675 7.00 25.25 -10.39
N ARG A 676 6.95 24.42 -9.35
CA ARG A 676 7.36 23.00 -9.40
C ARG A 676 6.35 22.23 -10.24
N VAL A 677 6.81 21.55 -11.30
CA VAL A 677 5.97 20.81 -12.26
C VAL A 677 6.55 19.42 -12.55
N ARG A 678 5.70 18.48 -12.95
CA ARG A 678 6.10 17.15 -13.43
C ARG A 678 6.11 17.18 -14.97
N ARG A 679 7.16 16.66 -15.63
CA ARG A 679 7.38 16.74 -17.08
C ARG A 679 8.01 15.45 -17.64
N ASN A 680 7.55 15.01 -18.80
CA ASN A 680 8.18 13.93 -19.54
C ASN A 680 9.33 14.46 -20.42
N ILE A 681 10.53 14.53 -19.85
CA ILE A 681 11.74 15.12 -20.45
C ILE A 681 12.07 14.49 -21.81
N LYS A 682 11.94 13.17 -21.95
CA LYS A 682 12.11 12.45 -23.23
C LYS A 682 11.16 11.28 -23.37
N LEU A 683 10.77 10.97 -24.60
CA LEU A 683 10.17 9.69 -25.00
C LEU A 683 11.05 9.10 -26.11
N VAL A 684 11.56 7.90 -25.85
CA VAL A 684 12.67 7.30 -26.60
C VAL A 684 12.32 5.87 -27.00
N GLU A 685 12.61 5.49 -28.24
CA GLU A 685 12.52 4.10 -28.69
C GLU A 685 13.85 3.36 -28.50
N ILE A 686 13.77 2.07 -28.20
CA ILE A 686 14.90 1.14 -28.27
C ILE A 686 14.90 0.48 -29.66
N THR A 687 15.97 0.68 -30.42
CA THR A 687 15.99 0.30 -31.85
C THR A 687 16.65 -1.05 -32.10
N ASP A 688 17.92 -1.19 -31.76
CA ASP A 688 18.74 -2.40 -31.94
C ASP A 688 20.00 -2.31 -31.05
N ILE A 689 20.88 -3.32 -31.07
CA ILE A 689 22.25 -3.24 -30.56
C ILE A 689 23.19 -3.00 -31.75
N ASP A 690 24.09 -2.04 -31.62
CA ASP A 690 25.13 -1.80 -32.61
C ASP A 690 26.08 -3.01 -32.70
N PRO A 691 26.25 -3.65 -33.88
CA PRO A 691 27.01 -4.89 -33.98
C PRO A 691 28.52 -4.72 -33.73
N ASN A 692 29.05 -3.49 -33.84
CA ASN A 692 30.47 -3.20 -33.67
C ASN A 692 30.80 -2.80 -32.22
N THR A 693 30.03 -1.84 -31.69
CA THR A 693 30.27 -1.27 -30.34
C THR A 693 29.52 -2.02 -29.24
N ARG A 694 28.55 -2.89 -29.60
CA ARG A 694 27.64 -3.60 -28.70
C ARG A 694 26.79 -2.68 -27.81
N ASN A 695 26.72 -1.39 -28.11
CA ASN A 695 25.85 -0.45 -27.41
C ASN A 695 24.40 -0.53 -27.92
N ILE A 696 23.43 -0.34 -27.02
CA ILE A 696 22.03 -0.18 -27.41
C ILE A 696 21.86 1.14 -28.16
N ARG A 697 21.27 1.09 -29.35
CA ARG A 697 20.91 2.25 -30.17
C ARG A 697 19.53 2.74 -29.77
N THR A 698 19.43 4.01 -29.39
CA THR A 698 18.18 4.66 -28.93
C THR A 698 17.79 5.81 -29.85
N ASN A 699 16.49 6.08 -29.95
CA ASN A 699 15.93 7.05 -30.89
C ASN A 699 14.94 7.98 -30.16
N ASP A 700 15.32 9.26 -29.99
CA ASP A 700 14.50 10.25 -29.31
C ASP A 700 13.32 10.68 -30.22
N ILE A 701 12.10 10.27 -29.87
CA ILE A 701 10.89 10.62 -30.64
C ILE A 701 10.34 11.97 -30.21
N PHE A 702 10.24 12.21 -28.90
CA PHE A 702 9.82 13.49 -28.32
C PHE A 702 10.83 13.95 -27.26
N VAL A 703 11.20 15.22 -27.30
CA VAL A 703 12.07 15.88 -26.32
C VAL A 703 11.38 17.13 -25.79
N TRP A 704 11.40 17.34 -24.48
CA TRP A 704 10.88 18.55 -23.85
C TRP A 704 11.88 19.71 -23.93
N ASP A 705 11.41 20.84 -24.45
CA ASP A 705 12.09 22.13 -24.49
C ASP A 705 11.74 22.93 -23.23
N SER A 706 12.73 23.07 -22.33
CA SER A 706 12.59 23.76 -21.06
C SER A 706 12.50 25.28 -21.16
N GLU A 707 12.94 25.89 -22.26
CA GLU A 707 12.83 27.34 -22.49
C GLU A 707 11.38 27.69 -22.83
N ARG A 708 10.73 26.87 -23.66
CA ARG A 708 9.39 27.14 -24.20
C ARG A 708 8.27 26.41 -23.46
N ASP A 709 8.60 25.42 -22.64
CA ASP A 709 7.68 24.43 -22.03
C ASP A 709 6.85 23.70 -23.10
N MET A 710 7.52 23.21 -24.14
CA MET A 710 6.90 22.52 -25.28
C MET A 710 7.58 21.17 -25.56
N PHE A 711 6.91 20.30 -26.32
CA PHE A 711 7.46 19.01 -26.75
C PHE A 711 7.77 19.06 -28.24
N ILE A 712 9.04 18.88 -28.58
CA ILE A 712 9.54 18.83 -29.96
C ILE A 712 9.58 17.37 -30.39
N ARG A 713 8.97 17.05 -31.53
CA ARG A 713 9.12 15.74 -32.18
C ARG A 713 10.39 15.74 -33.02
N THR A 714 11.30 14.82 -32.74
CA THR A 714 12.69 14.86 -33.24
C THR A 714 13.08 13.72 -34.19
N GLY A 715 12.34 12.60 -34.18
CA GLY A 715 12.68 11.41 -34.97
C GLY A 715 11.53 10.83 -35.81
N GLU A 716 11.90 10.06 -36.84
CA GLU A 716 11.04 9.01 -37.37
C GLU A 716 10.92 7.87 -36.33
N SER A 717 9.84 7.08 -36.39
CA SER A 717 9.53 6.09 -35.36
C SER A 717 9.56 4.67 -35.91
N LYS A 718 10.41 3.82 -35.31
CA LYS A 718 10.43 2.37 -35.50
C LYS A 718 9.12 1.75 -35.05
N ALA A 719 8.58 2.14 -33.90
CA ALA A 719 7.34 1.58 -33.37
C ALA A 719 6.15 1.81 -34.32
N LEU A 720 6.02 3.02 -34.89
CA LEU A 720 5.01 3.31 -35.90
C LEU A 720 5.27 2.58 -37.23
N MET A 721 6.53 2.39 -37.62
CA MET A 721 6.88 1.58 -38.81
C MET A 721 6.51 0.11 -38.62
N ASP A 722 6.78 -0.49 -37.45
CA ASP A 722 6.39 -1.85 -37.10
C ASP A 722 4.86 -2.01 -37.12
N ILE A 723 4.13 -1.05 -36.54
CA ILE A 723 2.66 -1.02 -36.53
C ILE A 723 2.12 -0.94 -37.96
N ARG A 724 2.67 -0.05 -38.77
CA ARG A 724 2.32 0.12 -40.19
C ARG A 724 2.47 -1.19 -40.96
N LEU A 725 3.60 -1.88 -40.79
CA LEU A 725 3.87 -3.16 -41.45
C LEU A 725 2.95 -4.28 -40.92
N ARG A 726 2.83 -4.43 -39.60
CA ARG A 726 1.99 -5.45 -38.93
C ARG A 726 0.50 -5.32 -39.27
N ARG A 727 0.00 -4.08 -39.45
CA ARG A 727 -1.41 -3.79 -39.81
C ARG A 727 -1.65 -3.68 -41.32
N GLY A 728 -0.61 -3.76 -42.16
CA GLY A 728 -0.73 -3.56 -43.62
C GLY A 728 -1.16 -2.14 -44.02
N TRP A 729 -0.85 -1.13 -43.21
CA TRP A 729 -1.29 0.25 -43.42
C TRP A 729 -0.38 1.04 -44.36
N THR A 730 -0.94 2.06 -45.02
CA THR A 730 -0.14 3.11 -45.68
C THR A 730 0.37 4.11 -44.64
N SER A 731 1.46 4.83 -44.93
CA SER A 731 1.94 5.89 -44.03
C SER A 731 0.85 6.94 -43.76
N SER A 732 0.10 7.36 -44.79
CA SER A 732 -1.03 8.28 -44.64
C SER A 732 -2.14 7.76 -43.71
N LYS A 733 -2.31 6.45 -43.55
CA LYS A 733 -3.26 5.87 -42.57
C LYS A 733 -2.71 5.95 -41.15
N VAL A 734 -1.41 5.73 -40.93
CA VAL A 734 -0.75 5.98 -39.63
C VAL A 734 -0.91 7.46 -39.24
N ASP A 735 -0.64 8.38 -40.16
CA ASP A 735 -0.77 9.82 -39.92
C ASP A 735 -2.24 10.24 -39.70
N GLN A 736 -3.21 9.56 -40.30
CA GLN A 736 -4.63 9.75 -40.00
C GLN A 736 -4.97 9.25 -38.58
N GLU A 737 -4.55 8.04 -38.22
CA GLU A 737 -4.83 7.43 -36.91
C GLU A 737 -4.21 8.19 -35.74
N LEU A 738 -3.04 8.80 -35.93
CA LEU A 738 -2.43 9.71 -34.96
C LEU A 738 -3.19 11.04 -34.85
N ARG A 739 -3.57 11.65 -35.99
CA ARG A 739 -4.36 12.90 -36.00
C ARG A 739 -5.74 12.71 -35.37
N ASN A 740 -6.39 11.57 -35.59
CA ASN A 740 -7.69 11.25 -34.99
C ASN A 740 -7.57 11.14 -33.46
N ARG A 741 -6.63 10.33 -32.95
CA ARG A 741 -6.37 10.19 -31.50
C ARG A 741 -6.00 11.54 -30.86
N LYS A 742 -5.18 12.35 -31.53
CA LYS A 742 -4.82 13.71 -31.10
C LYS A 742 -6.06 14.63 -31.02
N ARG A 743 -6.90 14.68 -32.07
CA ARG A 743 -8.16 15.45 -32.08
C ARG A 743 -9.11 15.04 -30.94
N ILE A 744 -9.20 13.75 -30.63
CA ILE A 744 -10.07 13.23 -29.55
C ILE A 744 -9.52 13.61 -28.16
N LEU A 745 -8.21 13.48 -27.94
CA LEU A 745 -7.57 13.93 -26.70
C LEU A 745 -7.70 15.44 -26.51
N GLU A 746 -7.46 16.24 -27.56
CA GLU A 746 -7.64 17.70 -27.55
C GLU A 746 -9.11 18.09 -27.33
N TYR A 747 -10.08 17.33 -27.85
CA TYR A 747 -11.50 17.52 -27.58
C TYR A 747 -11.85 17.27 -26.10
N MET A 748 -11.38 16.16 -25.51
CA MET A 748 -11.64 15.86 -24.09
C MET A 748 -11.01 16.91 -23.16
N VAL A 749 -9.79 17.37 -23.48
CA VAL A 749 -9.14 18.50 -22.78
C VAL A 749 -9.98 19.77 -22.91
N LYS A 750 -10.38 20.15 -24.13
CA LYS A 750 -11.14 21.39 -24.40
C LYS A 750 -12.51 21.43 -23.71
N ASN A 751 -13.18 20.30 -23.59
CA ASN A 751 -14.48 20.18 -22.93
C ASN A 751 -14.36 19.86 -21.42
N ASN A 752 -13.16 19.95 -20.84
CA ASN A 752 -12.89 19.71 -19.41
C ASN A 752 -13.37 18.34 -18.89
N TYR A 753 -13.21 17.28 -19.68
CA TYR A 753 -13.47 15.91 -19.23
C TYR A 753 -12.59 15.61 -18.00
N THR A 754 -13.21 15.22 -16.88
CA THR A 754 -12.51 14.87 -15.62
C THR A 754 -12.95 13.53 -15.04
N ASP A 755 -14.12 13.01 -15.43
CA ASP A 755 -14.54 11.69 -14.98
C ASP A 755 -13.70 10.60 -15.64
N PHE A 756 -13.17 9.71 -14.80
CA PHE A 756 -12.36 8.57 -15.20
C PHE A 756 -13.12 7.64 -16.15
N LYS A 757 -14.41 7.43 -15.88
CA LYS A 757 -15.24 6.51 -16.64
C LYS A 757 -15.64 7.10 -17.99
N GLU A 758 -16.06 8.36 -18.07
CA GLU A 758 -16.34 9.03 -19.36
C GLU A 758 -15.12 9.03 -20.30
N ILE A 759 -13.92 9.23 -19.75
CA ILE A 759 -12.67 9.19 -20.52
C ILE A 759 -12.38 7.75 -21.01
N SER A 760 -12.51 6.74 -20.14
CA SER A 760 -12.39 5.33 -20.50
C SER A 760 -13.41 4.91 -21.58
N ASP A 761 -14.69 5.22 -21.38
CA ASP A 761 -15.78 4.90 -22.31
C ASP A 761 -15.58 5.59 -23.68
N THR A 762 -14.98 6.79 -23.70
CA THR A 762 -14.63 7.51 -24.93
C THR A 762 -13.46 6.85 -25.67
N ILE A 763 -12.42 6.40 -24.96
CA ILE A 763 -11.28 5.66 -25.53
C ILE A 763 -11.76 4.31 -26.10
N ASN A 764 -12.52 3.54 -25.32
CA ASN A 764 -13.11 2.25 -25.72
C ASN A 764 -14.06 2.41 -26.92
N SER A 765 -14.84 3.50 -26.98
CA SER A 765 -15.70 3.83 -28.11
C SER A 765 -14.91 4.09 -29.41
N TYR A 766 -13.72 4.70 -29.32
CA TYR A 766 -12.85 4.88 -30.49
C TYR A 766 -12.25 3.55 -30.94
N GLN A 767 -11.70 2.75 -30.02
CA GLN A 767 -11.07 1.47 -30.35
C GLN A 767 -12.04 0.45 -30.94
N SER A 768 -13.32 0.50 -30.54
CA SER A 768 -14.37 -0.38 -31.05
C SER A 768 -15.11 0.16 -32.29
N THR A 769 -15.38 1.48 -32.36
CA THR A 769 -16.13 2.10 -33.47
C THR A 769 -15.59 3.50 -33.83
N PRO A 770 -14.41 3.62 -34.48
CA PRO A 770 -13.75 4.90 -34.72
C PRO A 770 -14.63 5.95 -35.40
N GLU A 771 -15.26 5.58 -36.53
CA GLU A 771 -16.10 6.45 -37.35
C GLU A 771 -17.33 6.96 -36.58
N LYS A 772 -17.96 6.08 -35.80
CA LYS A 772 -19.14 6.41 -34.99
C LYS A 772 -18.80 7.44 -33.90
N LEU A 773 -17.63 7.32 -33.27
CA LEU A 773 -17.19 8.30 -32.28
C LEU A 773 -16.79 9.63 -32.93
N LEU A 774 -15.99 9.60 -34.01
CA LEU A 774 -15.61 10.83 -34.72
C LEU A 774 -16.85 11.61 -35.16
N LYS A 775 -17.88 10.92 -35.68
CA LYS A 775 -19.18 11.51 -36.00
C LYS A 775 -19.90 12.08 -34.77
N LYS A 776 -19.99 11.32 -33.66
CA LYS A 776 -20.61 11.76 -32.39
C LYS A 776 -19.98 13.06 -31.87
N LEU A 777 -18.66 13.21 -32.01
CA LEU A 777 -17.90 14.36 -31.50
C LEU A 777 -17.76 15.51 -32.53
N ASN A 778 -18.28 15.35 -33.75
CA ASN A 778 -18.05 16.25 -34.89
C ASN A 778 -16.55 16.44 -35.22
N LEU A 779 -15.80 15.33 -35.19
CA LEU A 779 -14.36 15.22 -35.44
C LEU A 779 -14.04 14.40 -36.71
N GLU A 780 -14.98 14.26 -37.65
CA GLU A 780 -14.70 13.78 -39.02
C GLU A 780 -13.62 14.66 -39.70
#